data_AF-A0A8K0EFJ3-F1
#
_entry.id   AF-A0A8K0EFJ3-F1
#
_cell.length_a   1.000
_cell.length_b   1.000
_cell.length_c   1.000
_cell.angle_alpha   90.00
_cell.angle_beta   90.00
_cell.angle_gamma   90.00
#
_symmetry.space_group_name_H-M   'P 1'
#
loop_
_entity.id
_entity.type
_entity.pdbx_description
1 polymer ?
#
loop_
_entity_poly.entity_id
_entity_poly.type
_entity_poly.pdbx_seq_one_letter_code
_entity_poly.pdbx_strand_id
1 'polypeptide(L)'
;MSQLVRVANVLRDRGLLRKRFVLALKHDLRKLSTSTVRRKDGTLINQPRTASLILEDGTKVKGYSFGNERSMAGEVVFNTGLVGYPEALTDPSYCGQILTLTYPIVGNYGVPDTALRDEMGLMKYVESDRIHVAGLLVQDYSHHHSHWNSVKSLSQWLKDEGVPALYGIDTRMLTKLIRDRGTVLGKIEFEGDPIEFVDPNLRNLMAEVSTKEVQIFGKGNPVKIVVVDCGVKHNMIRNLVKRGAEVHLVPWNHNIQDESYDGLFVSNGPGDPELATEAIENMRQILQEERPEPIFGICMGNQLTSLAAGAKSYKLPLGNRGHNQPVLNLLNNQAFITSQNHGFAIDNETLPPGWKPMFINANDLTNEGIMHETRPIFTAQFHPEARGGPTDTEFLFDIFMDMIRKGKGTSMPVSKVIPPGKPRPAPVHVNKVLVLGSGGLSIGQAGEFDYSGSQAIKALKEENLQTVLMNPNIASVQTNAHGEKQADHVYFLPITPEFVTDVIKREKPDGILLSMGGQTALNCGVELFKQGILHQHGVQVLGTPIESVMATEDRQIFSDKLTEINEKIAPSFAVESVKEALEAAAEIGFPVMVRAAYALGGLGSGLAEDRHKLKDIATKAFAMSNQILIEKSLLGWKEVEYEVVRDSADNCVTVCNMENFDPLGVHTGDSIVVAPSQTLSNYEYHMLRETAIKVVRHLGIVGECNIQYALHPQSLEYCIIEVNARLSRSSALASKATGYPLAFIAAKLAVGRQLPEIKNATTQSTTACFEPSLDYIVTKIPRWDLDRFQLTSKQIGSSMKSVGEVMAIGRTFEESLQKALRMIHPSIEGFVSQQPMGKAYPLDHDMKEALRVPSSTRIHSICKALYDGYTVDQIHDLTAIDRWFLHKLDSIVNMDRSLRTFTRESVPSENLELAKKAGFSDKQIGKALNLTEADSRQLRLERSIKPWVKQIDTMAAEYPAKTNYLYSTYNGMEHDLTFNDHGTMVLGCGPYHIGSSVEFDWCAVSAIRTLRELGHKTVVVNHNPETVSTDFDECDRLYFEELSLERVLDIYEQEASYTVFLQN
;
A
#
# COMPACT_ATOMS: atom_id res chain seq x y z
N MET A 1 -16.24 -85.29 -2.71
CA MET A 1 -17.31 -86.18 -3.22
C MET A 1 -18.57 -85.90 -2.42
N SER A 2 -19.68 -85.57 -3.12
CA SER A 2 -21.09 -85.51 -2.65
C SER A 2 -21.35 -84.83 -1.31
N GLN A 3 -21.66 -83.53 -1.22
CA GLN A 3 -22.99 -83.00 -1.55
C GLN A 3 -23.03 -81.45 -1.57
N LEU A 4 -21.92 -80.76 -1.85
CA LEU A 4 -21.92 -79.33 -2.17
C LEU A 4 -21.70 -79.05 -3.67
N VAL A 5 -21.85 -80.11 -4.48
CA VAL A 5 -21.76 -80.13 -5.96
C VAL A 5 -23.14 -79.99 -6.63
N ARG A 6 -24.21 -79.67 -5.88
CA ARG A 6 -25.59 -79.66 -6.40
C ARG A 6 -26.33 -78.32 -6.41
N VAL A 7 -25.69 -77.22 -6.03
CA VAL A 7 -26.28 -75.86 -6.16
C VAL A 7 -25.44 -74.95 -7.08
N ALA A 8 -24.21 -75.34 -7.42
CA ALA A 8 -23.35 -74.58 -8.34
C ALA A 8 -23.56 -74.90 -9.84
N ASN A 9 -24.49 -75.81 -10.19
CA ASN A 9 -24.68 -76.31 -11.55
C ASN A 9 -25.94 -75.77 -12.29
N VAL A 10 -26.52 -74.66 -11.84
CA VAL A 10 -27.69 -74.04 -12.50
C VAL A 10 -27.40 -72.67 -13.14
N LEU A 11 -26.16 -72.19 -13.13
CA LEU A 11 -25.79 -70.93 -13.81
C LEU A 11 -24.70 -71.09 -14.86
N ARG A 12 -24.73 -72.22 -15.56
CA ARG A 12 -23.87 -72.51 -16.72
C ARG A 12 -24.70 -72.66 -17.97
N ASP A 13 -25.56 -71.68 -18.23
CA ASP A 13 -26.08 -71.49 -19.57
C ASP A 13 -26.50 -70.04 -19.79
N ARG A 14 -26.29 -69.56 -21.03
CA ARG A 14 -26.53 -68.19 -21.54
C ARG A 14 -25.37 -67.21 -21.35
N GLY A 15 -24.28 -67.55 -22.04
CA GLY A 15 -23.43 -66.56 -22.68
C GLY A 15 -24.24 -65.76 -23.71
N LEU A 16 -24.86 -64.65 -23.28
CA LEU A 16 -25.40 -63.61 -24.16
C LEU A 16 -25.64 -62.25 -23.45
N LEU A 17 -24.92 -61.97 -22.36
CA LEU A 17 -24.99 -60.69 -21.64
C LEU A 17 -23.64 -59.95 -21.52
N ARG A 18 -22.55 -60.50 -22.07
CA ARG A 18 -21.21 -59.88 -22.03
C ARG A 18 -20.99 -58.74 -23.03
N LYS A 19 -21.92 -58.46 -23.94
CA LYS A 19 -21.86 -57.30 -24.87
C LYS A 19 -22.78 -56.12 -24.52
N ARG A 20 -23.67 -56.26 -23.52
CA ARG A 20 -24.50 -55.13 -23.02
C ARG A 20 -24.07 -54.60 -21.65
N PHE A 21 -23.27 -55.34 -20.87
CA PHE A 21 -22.68 -54.82 -19.62
C PHE A 21 -21.41 -53.98 -19.83
N VAL A 22 -20.72 -54.12 -20.96
CA VAL A 22 -19.48 -53.37 -21.26
C VAL A 22 -19.76 -52.00 -21.91
N LEU A 23 -21.01 -51.73 -22.34
CA LEU A 23 -21.44 -50.39 -22.76
C LEU A 23 -22.12 -49.57 -21.65
N ALA A 24 -22.71 -50.22 -20.63
CA ALA A 24 -23.27 -49.52 -19.48
C ALA A 24 -22.20 -49.09 -18.46
N LEU A 25 -21.09 -49.85 -18.31
CA LEU A 25 -19.98 -49.42 -17.43
C LEU A 25 -19.09 -48.32 -18.06
N LYS A 26 -19.16 -48.08 -19.37
CA LYS A 26 -18.44 -46.96 -20.01
C LYS A 26 -19.18 -45.63 -19.97
N HIS A 27 -20.46 -45.62 -19.56
CA HIS A 27 -21.25 -44.40 -19.42
C HIS A 27 -21.34 -43.90 -17.97
N ASP A 28 -21.00 -44.73 -16.97
CA ASP A 28 -20.95 -44.34 -15.54
C ASP A 28 -19.54 -44.23 -14.94
N LEU A 29 -18.49 -44.59 -15.68
CA LEU A 29 -17.09 -44.37 -15.27
C LEU A 29 -16.50 -43.02 -15.74
N ARG A 30 -17.31 -42.14 -16.36
CA ARG A 30 -16.97 -40.73 -16.62
C ARG A 30 -17.48 -39.76 -15.54
N LYS A 31 -18.08 -40.27 -14.46
CA LYS A 31 -18.57 -39.48 -13.31
C LYS A 31 -17.75 -39.67 -12.02
N LEU A 32 -16.60 -40.33 -12.09
CA LEU A 32 -15.68 -40.53 -10.96
C LEU A 32 -14.30 -39.99 -11.32
N SER A 33 -14.21 -38.65 -11.39
CA SER A 33 -12.97 -37.90 -11.55
C SER A 33 -13.10 -36.58 -10.79
N THR A 34 -13.27 -36.67 -9.47
CA THR A 34 -13.03 -35.55 -8.54
C THR A 34 -12.58 -36.15 -7.21
N SER A 35 -11.29 -36.03 -6.91
CA SER A 35 -10.73 -36.31 -5.59
C SER A 35 -11.36 -35.35 -4.57
N THR A 36 -12.37 -35.82 -3.84
CA THR A 36 -13.13 -35.01 -2.88
C THR A 36 -12.40 -35.02 -1.53
N VAL A 37 -11.81 -33.89 -1.14
CA VAL A 37 -11.35 -33.67 0.24
C VAL A 37 -12.58 -33.28 1.07
N ARG A 38 -12.80 -33.94 2.22
CA ARG A 38 -13.93 -33.66 3.13
C ARG A 38 -13.46 -32.84 4.33
N ARG A 39 -14.24 -31.85 4.75
CA ARG A 39 -14.13 -31.23 6.08
C ARG A 39 -14.62 -32.21 7.17
N LYS A 40 -14.21 -31.98 8.43
CA LYS A 40 -14.65 -32.78 9.59
C LYS A 40 -16.18 -32.78 9.82
N ASP A 41 -16.91 -31.80 9.27
CA ASP A 41 -18.36 -31.63 9.40
C ASP A 41 -19.18 -32.31 8.28
N GLY A 42 -18.52 -32.98 7.32
CA GLY A 42 -19.20 -33.66 6.22
C GLY A 42 -19.64 -32.77 5.05
N THR A 43 -19.28 -31.49 5.03
CA THR A 43 -19.51 -30.62 3.86
C THR A 43 -18.56 -30.99 2.71
N LEU A 44 -19.14 -31.10 1.50
CA LEU A 44 -18.42 -31.39 0.26
C LEU A 44 -17.61 -30.16 -0.16
N ILE A 45 -16.29 -30.30 -0.35
CA ILE A 45 -15.51 -29.31 -1.08
C ILE A 45 -15.81 -29.53 -2.56
N ASN A 46 -16.74 -28.75 -3.13
CA ASN A 46 -16.75 -28.56 -4.57
C ASN A 46 -15.43 -27.91 -4.94
N GLN A 47 -14.57 -28.59 -5.71
CA GLN A 47 -13.42 -27.93 -6.31
C GLN A 47 -13.94 -26.75 -7.15
N PRO A 48 -13.39 -25.53 -6.97
CA PRO A 48 -13.83 -24.37 -7.73
C PRO A 48 -13.68 -24.65 -9.22
N ARG A 49 -14.73 -24.37 -10.00
CA ARG A 49 -14.70 -24.56 -11.45
C ARG A 49 -13.61 -23.67 -12.04
N THR A 50 -12.84 -24.20 -12.98
CA THR A 50 -11.78 -23.43 -13.64
C THR A 50 -12.29 -22.82 -14.93
N ALA A 51 -11.76 -21.66 -15.30
CA ALA A 51 -11.94 -21.04 -16.62
C ALA A 51 -10.58 -20.55 -17.14
N SER A 52 -10.54 -20.08 -18.39
CA SER A 52 -9.32 -19.48 -18.95
C SER A 52 -9.57 -18.05 -19.37
N LEU A 53 -8.65 -17.15 -19.02
CA LEU A 53 -8.46 -15.91 -19.75
C LEU A 53 -7.74 -16.25 -21.05
N ILE A 54 -8.34 -15.88 -22.18
CA ILE A 54 -7.74 -16.02 -23.52
C ILE A 54 -7.61 -14.61 -24.08
N LEU A 55 -6.40 -14.23 -24.47
CA LEU A 55 -6.11 -12.97 -25.13
C LEU A 55 -6.09 -13.17 -26.65
N GLU A 56 -6.31 -12.11 -27.41
CA GLU A 56 -6.39 -12.16 -28.88
C GLU A 56 -5.12 -12.67 -29.57
N ASP A 57 -3.97 -12.58 -28.90
CA ASP A 57 -2.69 -13.08 -29.39
C ASP A 57 -2.48 -14.59 -29.17
N GLY A 58 -3.46 -15.26 -28.57
CA GLY A 58 -3.41 -16.68 -28.22
C GLY A 58 -2.86 -16.98 -26.83
N THR A 59 -2.43 -15.98 -26.06
CA THR A 59 -2.05 -16.15 -24.65
C THR A 59 -3.23 -16.71 -23.87
N LYS A 60 -3.00 -17.82 -23.16
CA LYS A 60 -4.03 -18.51 -22.39
C LYS A 60 -3.58 -18.71 -20.95
N VAL A 61 -4.31 -18.10 -20.02
CA VAL A 61 -4.05 -18.18 -18.58
C VAL A 61 -5.21 -18.86 -17.89
N LYS A 62 -4.95 -19.97 -17.19
CA LYS A 62 -5.97 -20.71 -16.44
C LYS A 62 -6.14 -20.08 -15.05
N GLY A 63 -7.39 -19.89 -14.62
CA GLY A 63 -7.74 -19.42 -13.28
C GLY A 63 -8.89 -20.20 -12.67
N TYR A 64 -9.16 -19.91 -11.40
CA TYR A 64 -10.27 -20.47 -10.63
C TYR A 64 -11.42 -19.48 -10.58
N SER A 65 -12.63 -19.93 -10.88
CA SER A 65 -13.80 -19.08 -10.85
C SER A 65 -14.23 -18.78 -9.43
N PHE A 66 -14.49 -17.50 -9.16
CA PHE A 66 -15.17 -17.05 -7.94
C PHE A 66 -16.36 -16.13 -8.23
N GLY A 67 -16.56 -15.68 -9.47
CA GLY A 67 -17.73 -14.93 -9.91
C GLY A 67 -18.85 -15.81 -10.48
N ASN A 68 -19.64 -15.25 -11.39
CA ASN A 68 -20.63 -15.97 -12.18
C ASN A 68 -19.95 -16.91 -13.19
N GLU A 69 -20.52 -18.09 -13.43
CA GLU A 69 -19.93 -19.11 -14.33
C GLU A 69 -20.41 -18.96 -15.77
N ARG A 70 -20.23 -17.77 -16.34
CA ARG A 70 -20.59 -17.42 -17.72
C ARG A 70 -19.37 -16.83 -18.45
N SER A 71 -19.18 -17.19 -19.71
CA SER A 71 -18.12 -16.58 -20.52
C SER A 71 -18.45 -15.14 -20.91
N MET A 72 -17.46 -14.25 -20.85
CA MET A 72 -17.59 -12.84 -21.26
C MET A 72 -16.31 -12.37 -21.97
N ALA A 73 -16.48 -11.51 -22.98
CA ALA A 73 -15.39 -10.90 -23.74
C ALA A 73 -15.39 -9.37 -23.56
N GLY A 74 -14.22 -8.76 -23.72
CA GLY A 74 -14.04 -7.32 -23.61
C GLY A 74 -12.60 -6.90 -23.80
N GLU A 75 -12.35 -5.60 -23.66
CA GLU A 75 -10.98 -5.07 -23.57
C GLU A 75 -10.41 -5.36 -22.18
N VAL A 76 -9.22 -5.95 -22.11
CA VAL A 76 -8.54 -6.22 -20.84
C VAL A 76 -7.76 -4.99 -20.43
N VAL A 77 -8.08 -4.47 -19.24
CA VAL A 77 -7.44 -3.28 -18.66
C VAL A 77 -6.89 -3.62 -17.28
N PHE A 78 -6.03 -2.76 -16.73
CA PHE A 78 -5.60 -2.84 -15.35
C PHE A 78 -5.85 -1.52 -14.61
N ASN A 79 -5.93 -1.58 -13.27
CA ASN A 79 -5.97 -0.40 -12.40
C ASN A 79 -5.00 -0.60 -11.22
N THR A 80 -4.17 0.40 -10.96
CA THR A 80 -3.13 0.40 -9.91
C THR A 80 -3.64 0.75 -8.50
N GLY A 81 -4.93 1.00 -8.31
CA GLY A 81 -5.55 1.26 -7.01
C GLY A 81 -5.42 0.08 -6.06
N LEU A 82 -4.99 0.35 -4.82
CA LEU A 82 -4.76 -0.67 -3.78
C LEU A 82 -6.03 -1.05 -3.00
N VAL A 83 -6.98 -0.12 -2.92
CA VAL A 83 -8.26 -0.25 -2.22
C VAL A 83 -9.41 0.18 -3.14
N GLY A 84 -10.66 0.01 -2.70
CA GLY A 84 -11.83 0.49 -3.42
C GLY A 84 -12.31 -0.42 -4.56
N TYR A 85 -12.18 -1.74 -4.43
CA TYR A 85 -12.74 -2.64 -5.45
C TYR A 85 -14.27 -2.53 -5.59
N PRO A 86 -15.09 -2.27 -4.55
CA PRO A 86 -16.53 -2.06 -4.75
C PRO A 86 -16.83 -0.81 -5.59
N GLU A 87 -16.13 0.29 -5.30
CA GLU A 87 -16.25 1.54 -6.05
C GLU A 87 -15.75 1.37 -7.50
N ALA A 88 -14.60 0.75 -7.71
CA ALA A 88 -14.06 0.49 -9.05
C ALA A 88 -14.99 -0.41 -9.89
N LEU A 89 -15.56 -1.48 -9.31
CA LEU A 89 -16.46 -2.37 -10.04
C LEU A 89 -17.76 -1.69 -10.47
N THR A 90 -18.17 -0.63 -9.76
CA THR A 90 -19.38 0.15 -10.06
C THR A 90 -19.08 1.45 -10.80
N ASP A 91 -17.84 1.69 -11.23
CA ASP A 91 -17.50 2.82 -12.10
C ASP A 91 -18.00 2.56 -13.53
N PRO A 92 -18.91 3.38 -14.07
CA PRO A 92 -19.43 3.22 -15.43
C PRO A 92 -18.37 3.24 -16.53
N SER A 93 -17.22 3.88 -16.29
CA SER A 93 -16.10 3.94 -17.24
C SER A 93 -15.52 2.56 -17.58
N TYR A 94 -15.77 1.52 -16.77
CA TYR A 94 -15.36 0.14 -17.06
C TYR A 94 -16.34 -0.67 -17.92
N CYS A 95 -17.42 -0.05 -18.42
CA CYS A 95 -18.41 -0.77 -19.21
C CYS A 95 -17.77 -1.54 -20.39
N GLY A 96 -17.99 -2.86 -20.45
CA GLY A 96 -17.44 -3.72 -21.50
C GLY A 96 -15.97 -4.12 -21.33
N GLN A 97 -15.31 -3.76 -20.23
CA GLN A 97 -13.91 -4.08 -19.96
C GLN A 97 -13.75 -5.23 -18.96
N ILE A 98 -12.72 -6.05 -19.13
CA ILE A 98 -12.28 -7.05 -18.16
C ILE A 98 -11.20 -6.40 -17.28
N LEU A 99 -11.52 -6.15 -16.02
CA LEU A 99 -10.65 -5.43 -15.09
C LEU A 99 -9.64 -6.36 -14.42
N THR A 100 -8.36 -6.02 -14.53
CA THR A 100 -7.26 -6.63 -13.77
C THR A 100 -6.90 -5.72 -12.60
N LEU A 101 -7.11 -6.17 -11.37
CA LEU A 101 -6.62 -5.45 -10.20
C LEU A 101 -5.15 -5.80 -9.98
N THR A 102 -4.27 -4.80 -9.93
CA THR A 102 -2.84 -5.07 -9.72
C THR A 102 -2.56 -5.54 -8.30
N TYR A 103 -3.28 -4.99 -7.31
CA TYR A 103 -3.15 -5.41 -5.92
C TYR A 103 -3.54 -6.89 -5.78
N PRO A 104 -2.66 -7.73 -5.22
CA PRO A 104 -2.82 -9.17 -5.35
C PRO A 104 -3.90 -9.77 -4.45
N ILE A 105 -4.30 -9.11 -3.36
CA ILE A 105 -5.19 -9.67 -2.34
C ILE A 105 -6.52 -8.92 -2.38
N VAL A 106 -7.57 -9.55 -2.90
CA VAL A 106 -8.86 -8.90 -3.14
C VAL A 106 -10.00 -9.59 -2.40
N GLY A 107 -10.97 -8.83 -1.89
CA GLY A 107 -12.13 -9.33 -1.15
C GLY A 107 -11.96 -9.39 0.37
N ASN A 108 -10.83 -8.90 0.89
CA ASN A 108 -10.46 -8.86 2.31
C ASN A 108 -11.49 -8.16 3.22
N TYR A 109 -12.04 -7.02 2.81
CA TYR A 109 -13.07 -6.29 3.57
C TYR A 109 -14.52 -6.55 3.07
N GLY A 110 -14.74 -7.51 2.18
CA GLY A 110 -16.07 -7.89 1.69
C GLY A 110 -16.80 -6.77 0.91
N VAL A 111 -18.12 -6.82 0.91
CA VAL A 111 -18.96 -5.85 0.16
C VAL A 111 -19.95 -5.22 1.13
N PRO A 112 -20.02 -3.87 1.19
CA PRO A 112 -21.01 -3.19 2.01
C PRO A 112 -22.43 -3.40 1.49
N ASP A 113 -23.44 -2.92 2.21
CA ASP A 113 -24.83 -3.02 1.75
C ASP A 113 -25.06 -2.17 0.50
N THR A 114 -25.03 -2.81 -0.68
CA THR A 114 -25.24 -2.17 -1.97
C THR A 114 -26.70 -1.77 -2.22
N ALA A 115 -27.65 -2.25 -1.40
CA ALA A 115 -29.05 -1.85 -1.49
C ALA A 115 -29.32 -0.55 -0.72
N LEU A 116 -28.52 -0.22 0.29
CA LEU A 116 -28.74 0.95 1.14
C LEU A 116 -28.67 2.25 0.32
N ARG A 117 -29.69 3.10 0.47
CA ARG A 117 -29.78 4.41 -0.19
C ARG A 117 -29.42 5.54 0.78
N ASP A 118 -28.81 6.60 0.26
CA ASP A 118 -28.58 7.86 0.99
C ASP A 118 -29.80 8.79 0.92
N GLU A 119 -29.74 9.99 1.52
CA GLU A 119 -30.84 10.96 1.50
C GLU A 119 -31.24 11.45 0.09
N MET A 120 -30.40 11.21 -0.92
CA MET A 120 -30.67 11.56 -2.32
C MET A 120 -31.29 10.40 -3.10
N GLY A 121 -31.48 9.24 -2.48
CA GLY A 121 -31.98 8.03 -3.13
C GLY A 121 -30.92 7.27 -3.94
N LEU A 122 -29.65 7.67 -3.86
CA LEU A 122 -28.52 7.03 -4.54
C LEU A 122 -27.98 5.88 -3.68
N MET A 123 -27.41 4.84 -4.32
CA MET A 123 -26.76 3.75 -3.59
C MET A 123 -25.58 4.27 -2.76
N LYS A 124 -25.64 4.13 -1.44
CA LYS A 124 -24.78 4.87 -0.49
C LYS A 124 -23.28 4.55 -0.62
N TYR A 125 -22.94 3.29 -0.88
CA TYR A 125 -21.57 2.75 -0.80
C TYR A 125 -20.97 2.38 -2.15
N VAL A 126 -21.69 2.59 -3.26
CA VAL A 126 -21.23 2.27 -4.63
C VAL A 126 -21.54 3.44 -5.56
N GLU A 127 -20.85 3.46 -6.70
CA GLU A 127 -20.80 4.62 -7.59
C GLU A 127 -21.79 4.58 -8.76
N SER A 128 -22.54 3.49 -8.91
CA SER A 128 -23.66 3.37 -9.83
C SER A 128 -24.63 2.30 -9.34
N ASP A 129 -25.71 2.06 -10.10
CA ASP A 129 -26.75 1.09 -9.74
C ASP A 129 -26.38 -0.38 -10.00
N ARG A 130 -25.21 -0.69 -10.58
CA ARG A 130 -24.80 -2.06 -10.93
C ARG A 130 -23.29 -2.22 -11.06
N ILE A 131 -22.81 -3.45 -11.17
CA ILE A 131 -21.42 -3.69 -11.62
C ILE A 131 -21.31 -3.41 -13.13
N HIS A 132 -20.27 -2.69 -13.55
CA HIS A 132 -20.05 -2.30 -14.94
C HIS A 132 -18.97 -3.10 -15.67
N VAL A 133 -18.01 -3.69 -14.94
CA VAL A 133 -16.99 -4.54 -15.57
C VAL A 133 -17.62 -5.77 -16.24
N ALA A 134 -17.10 -6.15 -17.40
CA ALA A 134 -17.48 -7.39 -18.09
C ALA A 134 -16.91 -8.64 -17.40
N GLY A 135 -15.82 -8.47 -16.64
CA GLY A 135 -15.23 -9.52 -15.81
C GLY A 135 -14.12 -8.99 -14.92
N LEU A 136 -13.71 -9.78 -13.93
CA LEU A 136 -12.68 -9.42 -12.95
C LEU A 136 -11.56 -10.46 -12.90
N LEU A 137 -10.31 -9.98 -12.89
CA LEU A 137 -9.10 -10.80 -12.78
C LEU A 137 -8.31 -10.35 -11.55
N VAL A 138 -8.02 -11.31 -10.66
CA VAL A 138 -7.23 -11.08 -9.44
C VAL A 138 -6.21 -12.19 -9.26
N GLN A 139 -5.22 -11.95 -8.41
CA GLN A 139 -4.26 -13.00 -8.06
C GLN A 139 -4.78 -13.91 -6.94
N ASP A 140 -5.07 -13.34 -5.77
CA ASP A 140 -5.61 -14.05 -4.61
C ASP A 140 -7.00 -13.49 -4.27
N TYR A 141 -7.93 -14.39 -3.97
CA TYR A 141 -9.27 -14.05 -3.52
C TYR A 141 -9.45 -14.44 -2.06
N SER A 142 -9.79 -13.47 -1.22
CA SER A 142 -10.11 -13.70 0.19
C SER A 142 -11.51 -14.30 0.34
N HIS A 143 -11.56 -15.62 0.58
CA HIS A 143 -12.80 -16.34 0.86
C HIS A 143 -13.47 -15.92 2.18
N HIS A 144 -12.66 -15.53 3.16
CA HIS A 144 -13.10 -14.99 4.44
C HIS A 144 -12.76 -13.49 4.49
N HIS A 145 -13.79 -12.67 4.72
CA HIS A 145 -13.65 -11.22 4.82
C HIS A 145 -13.93 -10.76 6.25
N SER A 146 -13.39 -9.61 6.64
CA SER A 146 -13.61 -9.00 7.95
C SER A 146 -13.67 -7.50 7.80
N HIS A 147 -14.88 -6.95 7.95
CA HIS A 147 -15.10 -5.51 8.00
C HIS A 147 -16.48 -5.25 8.61
N TRP A 148 -16.61 -4.24 9.46
CA TRP A 148 -17.83 -3.99 10.23
C TRP A 148 -19.04 -3.62 9.37
N ASN A 149 -18.82 -3.06 8.17
CA ASN A 149 -19.88 -2.69 7.24
C ASN A 149 -20.21 -3.78 6.20
N SER A 150 -19.47 -4.90 6.18
CA SER A 150 -19.65 -5.92 5.14
C SER A 150 -20.90 -6.75 5.40
N VAL A 151 -21.71 -6.96 4.36
CA VAL A 151 -22.93 -7.79 4.44
C VAL A 151 -22.86 -9.05 3.57
N LYS A 152 -21.92 -9.10 2.62
CA LYS A 152 -21.71 -10.27 1.74
C LYS A 152 -20.27 -10.32 1.24
N SER A 153 -19.87 -11.48 0.72
CA SER A 153 -18.57 -11.64 0.07
C SER A 153 -18.58 -11.03 -1.35
N LEU A 154 -17.40 -10.66 -1.84
CA LEU A 154 -17.23 -10.25 -3.24
C LEU A 154 -17.68 -11.33 -4.23
N SER A 155 -17.39 -12.61 -3.95
CA SER A 155 -17.86 -13.74 -4.78
C SER A 155 -19.39 -13.78 -4.89
N GLN A 156 -20.09 -13.59 -3.77
CA GLN A 156 -21.55 -13.60 -3.77
C GLN A 156 -22.10 -12.44 -4.60
N TRP A 157 -21.55 -11.24 -4.43
CA TRP A 157 -22.00 -10.07 -5.18
C TRP A 157 -21.78 -10.21 -6.69
N LEU A 158 -20.61 -10.68 -7.13
CA LEU A 158 -20.32 -10.94 -8.54
C LEU A 158 -21.27 -11.99 -9.15
N LYS A 159 -21.65 -13.02 -8.38
CA LYS A 159 -22.63 -14.02 -8.81
C LYS A 159 -24.03 -13.43 -8.94
N ASP A 160 -24.46 -12.63 -7.97
CA ASP A 160 -25.75 -11.95 -7.96
C ASP A 160 -25.90 -11.03 -9.20
N GLU A 161 -24.82 -10.32 -9.57
CA GLU A 161 -24.78 -9.38 -10.71
C GLU A 161 -24.43 -10.03 -12.05
N GLY A 162 -24.17 -11.35 -12.09
CA GLY A 162 -23.89 -12.07 -13.34
C GLY A 162 -22.49 -11.83 -13.93
N VAL A 163 -21.51 -11.43 -13.11
CA VAL A 163 -20.16 -11.04 -13.56
C VAL A 163 -19.15 -12.18 -13.34
N PRO A 164 -18.48 -12.67 -14.39
CA PRO A 164 -17.43 -13.68 -14.23
C PRO A 164 -16.17 -13.09 -13.62
N ALA A 165 -15.50 -13.90 -12.80
CA ALA A 165 -14.26 -13.50 -12.17
C ALA A 165 -13.33 -14.69 -11.91
N LEU A 166 -12.02 -14.47 -12.14
CA LEU A 166 -10.96 -15.46 -11.96
C LEU A 166 -9.92 -15.01 -10.94
N TYR A 167 -9.54 -15.92 -10.04
CA TYR A 167 -8.35 -15.79 -9.20
C TYR A 167 -7.29 -16.83 -9.60
N GLY A 168 -6.07 -16.69 -9.06
CA GLY A 168 -4.90 -17.52 -9.41
C GLY A 168 -4.20 -17.04 -10.68
N ILE A 169 -4.45 -15.81 -11.11
CA ILE A 169 -3.89 -15.18 -12.30
C ILE A 169 -2.67 -14.33 -11.90
N ASP A 170 -1.55 -14.43 -12.63
CA ASP A 170 -0.43 -13.49 -12.44
C ASP A 170 -0.81 -12.12 -13.02
N THR A 171 -1.41 -11.28 -12.18
CA THR A 171 -1.88 -9.93 -12.57
C THR A 171 -0.74 -9.02 -13.00
N ARG A 172 0.49 -9.23 -12.50
CA ARG A 172 1.66 -8.43 -12.86
C ARG A 172 2.13 -8.73 -14.28
N MET A 173 2.16 -10.02 -14.64
CA MET A 173 2.43 -10.44 -16.03
C MET A 173 1.41 -9.81 -16.99
N LEU A 174 0.11 -9.85 -16.62
CA LEU A 174 -0.94 -9.25 -17.44
C LEU A 174 -0.76 -7.73 -17.57
N THR A 175 -0.47 -7.02 -16.48
CA THR A 175 -0.21 -5.57 -16.53
C THR A 175 0.93 -5.23 -17.48
N LYS A 176 2.05 -5.95 -17.42
CA LYS A 176 3.19 -5.75 -18.36
C LYS A 176 2.77 -6.00 -19.80
N LEU A 177 2.02 -7.07 -20.05
CA LEU A 177 1.52 -7.42 -21.38
C LEU A 177 0.61 -6.33 -21.94
N ILE A 178 -0.32 -5.82 -21.13
CA ILE A 178 -1.24 -4.74 -21.51
C ILE A 178 -0.45 -3.46 -21.77
N ARG A 179 0.45 -3.07 -20.86
CA ARG A 179 1.31 -1.88 -21.01
C ARG A 179 2.08 -1.89 -22.32
N ASP A 180 2.69 -3.01 -22.69
CA ASP A 180 3.59 -3.08 -23.83
C ASP A 180 2.85 -3.14 -25.19
N ARG A 181 1.54 -3.45 -25.19
CA ARG A 181 0.73 -3.63 -26.41
C ARG A 181 -0.38 -2.59 -26.58
N GLY A 182 -0.74 -1.96 -25.49
CA GLY A 182 -1.81 -0.99 -25.37
C GLY A 182 -3.21 -1.59 -25.32
N THR A 183 -3.90 -1.61 -26.47
CA THR A 183 -5.24 -2.24 -26.51
C THR A 183 -5.08 -3.75 -26.59
N VAL A 184 -5.69 -4.47 -25.64
CA VAL A 184 -5.66 -5.94 -25.60
C VAL A 184 -7.08 -6.46 -25.47
N LEU A 185 -7.55 -7.22 -26.46
CA LEU A 185 -8.83 -7.92 -26.35
C LEU A 185 -8.66 -9.26 -25.62
N GLY A 186 -9.63 -9.58 -24.78
CA GLY A 186 -9.63 -10.80 -23.99
C GLY A 186 -11.03 -11.37 -23.78
N LYS A 187 -11.07 -12.63 -23.38
CA LYS A 187 -12.29 -13.30 -22.93
C LYS A 187 -12.01 -14.23 -21.76
N ILE A 188 -12.89 -14.21 -20.76
CA ILE A 188 -12.99 -15.26 -19.76
C ILE A 188 -13.87 -16.34 -20.36
N GLU A 189 -13.31 -17.52 -20.60
CA GLU A 189 -14.00 -18.62 -21.28
C GLU A 189 -14.09 -19.86 -20.38
N PHE A 190 -15.31 -20.33 -20.16
CA PHE A 190 -15.63 -21.57 -19.46
C PHE A 190 -15.74 -22.74 -20.44
N GLU A 191 -15.36 -23.93 -19.98
CA GLU A 191 -15.56 -25.15 -20.76
C GLU A 191 -17.06 -25.34 -21.05
N GLY A 192 -17.39 -25.49 -22.34
CA GLY A 192 -18.76 -25.65 -22.83
C GLY A 192 -19.50 -24.35 -23.18
N ASP A 193 -18.87 -23.18 -23.03
CA ASP A 193 -19.44 -21.86 -23.34
C ASP A 193 -18.46 -21.00 -24.17
N PRO A 194 -18.14 -21.41 -25.41
CA PRO A 194 -17.21 -20.66 -26.26
C PRO A 194 -17.86 -19.37 -26.79
N ILE A 195 -17.09 -18.29 -26.79
CA ILE A 195 -17.52 -16.97 -27.28
C ILE A 195 -16.46 -16.33 -28.17
N GLU A 196 -16.88 -15.40 -29.03
CA GLU A 196 -15.96 -14.62 -29.87
C GLU A 196 -15.34 -13.45 -29.09
N PHE A 197 -14.18 -12.96 -29.57
CA PHE A 197 -13.64 -11.68 -29.10
C PHE A 197 -14.54 -10.53 -29.55
N VAL A 198 -14.69 -9.53 -28.68
CA VAL A 198 -15.49 -8.34 -28.94
C VAL A 198 -14.69 -7.12 -28.51
N ASP A 199 -14.49 -6.16 -29.41
CA ASP A 199 -13.99 -4.84 -29.05
C ASP A 199 -15.18 -3.97 -28.61
N PRO A 200 -15.30 -3.64 -27.31
CA PRO A 200 -16.40 -2.81 -26.83
C PRO A 200 -16.32 -1.37 -27.37
N ASN A 201 -15.13 -0.88 -27.75
CA ASN A 201 -14.91 0.50 -28.18
C ASN A 201 -15.49 0.81 -29.56
N LEU A 202 -15.92 -0.20 -30.32
CA LEU A 202 -16.63 -0.01 -31.60
C LEU A 202 -18.11 0.38 -31.42
N ARG A 203 -18.59 0.41 -30.17
CA ARG A 203 -19.97 0.78 -29.81
C ARG A 203 -19.95 2.08 -29.03
N ASN A 204 -21.05 2.83 -29.09
CA ASN A 204 -21.26 3.98 -28.22
C ASN A 204 -21.62 3.51 -26.81
N LEU A 205 -20.60 3.17 -26.01
CA LEU A 205 -20.75 2.66 -24.64
C LEU A 205 -21.41 3.66 -23.71
N MET A 206 -21.21 4.96 -23.94
CA MET A 206 -21.88 6.03 -23.20
C MET A 206 -23.42 5.90 -23.30
N ALA A 207 -23.96 5.56 -24.48
CA ALA A 207 -25.39 5.33 -24.64
C ALA A 207 -25.90 4.11 -23.85
N GLU A 208 -25.04 3.15 -23.49
CA GLU A 208 -25.40 1.94 -22.73
C GLU A 208 -25.48 2.19 -21.23
N VAL A 209 -24.75 3.20 -20.73
CA VAL A 209 -24.68 3.54 -19.30
C VAL A 209 -25.48 4.78 -18.91
N SER A 210 -25.70 5.69 -19.85
CA SER A 210 -26.46 6.92 -19.61
C SER A 210 -27.92 6.63 -19.22
N THR A 211 -28.45 7.46 -18.32
CA THR A 211 -29.87 7.50 -17.97
C THR A 211 -30.75 7.61 -19.22
N LYS A 212 -31.96 7.05 -19.14
CA LYS A 212 -32.94 7.08 -20.23
C LYS A 212 -33.96 8.21 -20.08
N GLU A 213 -34.08 8.74 -18.88
CA GLU A 213 -35.04 9.79 -18.53
C GLU A 213 -34.36 10.83 -17.65
N VAL A 214 -34.93 12.04 -17.64
CA VAL A 214 -34.46 13.12 -16.77
C VAL A 214 -34.74 12.77 -15.31
N GLN A 215 -33.73 12.86 -14.47
CA GLN A 215 -33.83 12.64 -13.02
C GLN A 215 -33.44 13.90 -12.27
N ILE A 216 -34.13 14.18 -11.15
CA ILE A 216 -33.89 15.38 -10.35
C ILE A 216 -33.43 15.00 -8.95
N PHE A 217 -32.25 15.50 -8.55
CA PHE A 217 -31.68 15.31 -7.22
C PHE A 217 -31.51 16.65 -6.50
N GLY A 218 -31.61 16.65 -5.17
CA GLY A 218 -31.52 17.90 -4.39
C GLY A 218 -32.68 18.87 -4.67
N LYS A 219 -33.87 18.34 -4.96
CA LYS A 219 -35.05 19.14 -5.33
C LYS A 219 -35.33 20.27 -4.33
N GLY A 220 -35.50 21.49 -4.86
CA GLY A 220 -35.71 22.72 -4.07
C GLY A 220 -34.43 23.47 -3.72
N ASN A 221 -33.26 22.95 -4.06
CA ASN A 221 -32.01 23.68 -3.94
C ASN A 221 -31.96 24.88 -4.91
N PRO A 222 -31.25 25.97 -4.53
CA PRO A 222 -31.37 27.27 -5.21
C PRO A 222 -30.61 27.39 -6.53
N VAL A 223 -29.71 26.46 -6.86
CA VAL A 223 -28.87 26.51 -8.06
C VAL A 223 -29.25 25.36 -8.98
N LYS A 224 -29.83 25.63 -10.15
CA LYS A 224 -30.17 24.59 -11.12
C LYS A 224 -28.94 24.22 -11.94
N ILE A 225 -28.48 22.97 -11.86
CA ILE A 225 -27.38 22.46 -12.68
C ILE A 225 -27.90 21.33 -13.56
N VAL A 226 -27.70 21.46 -14.87
CA VAL A 226 -27.92 20.37 -15.82
C VAL A 226 -26.67 19.51 -15.86
N VAL A 227 -26.81 18.21 -15.63
CA VAL A 227 -25.74 17.22 -15.69
C VAL A 227 -26.00 16.32 -16.89
N VAL A 228 -25.15 16.39 -17.91
CA VAL A 228 -25.18 15.46 -19.04
C VAL A 228 -24.56 14.15 -18.58
N ASP A 229 -25.40 13.10 -18.53
CA ASP A 229 -25.01 11.78 -18.06
C ASP A 229 -24.29 11.00 -19.16
N CYS A 230 -22.97 10.99 -19.11
CA CYS A 230 -22.13 10.18 -19.97
C CYS A 230 -21.79 8.80 -19.36
N GLY A 231 -22.34 8.47 -18.19
CA GLY A 231 -21.87 7.40 -17.30
C GLY A 231 -21.50 7.95 -15.93
N VAL A 232 -22.37 8.76 -15.34
CA VAL A 232 -22.11 9.52 -14.12
C VAL A 232 -21.82 8.60 -12.93
N LYS A 233 -20.78 8.93 -12.16
CA LYS A 233 -20.57 8.37 -10.82
C LYS A 233 -21.44 9.09 -9.80
N HIS A 234 -22.08 8.34 -8.91
CA HIS A 234 -22.97 8.88 -7.86
C HIS A 234 -22.32 10.01 -7.04
N ASN A 235 -21.02 9.94 -6.75
CA ASN A 235 -20.38 10.98 -5.95
C ASN A 235 -20.29 12.35 -6.65
N MET A 236 -20.40 12.43 -7.98
CA MET A 236 -20.52 13.72 -8.68
C MET A 236 -21.82 14.42 -8.28
N ILE A 237 -22.93 13.67 -8.27
CA ILE A 237 -24.25 14.17 -7.87
C ILE A 237 -24.21 14.60 -6.40
N ARG A 238 -23.63 13.77 -5.51
CA ARG A 238 -23.47 14.11 -4.08
C ARG A 238 -22.70 15.40 -3.87
N ASN A 239 -21.59 15.58 -4.59
CA ASN A 239 -20.76 16.78 -4.48
C ASN A 239 -21.48 18.05 -4.90
N LEU A 240 -22.28 17.99 -5.97
CA LEU A 240 -23.09 19.12 -6.44
C LEU A 240 -24.25 19.42 -5.48
N VAL A 241 -25.02 18.40 -5.07
CA VAL A 241 -26.17 18.58 -4.17
C VAL A 241 -25.74 19.11 -2.80
N LYS A 242 -24.64 18.58 -2.23
CA LYS A 242 -24.05 19.06 -0.96
C LYS A 242 -23.69 20.55 -1.01
N ARG A 243 -23.39 21.09 -2.20
CA ARG A 243 -23.06 22.50 -2.43
C ARG A 243 -24.29 23.36 -2.79
N GLY A 244 -25.49 22.80 -2.70
CA GLY A 244 -26.75 23.52 -2.91
C GLY A 244 -27.23 23.51 -4.37
N ALA A 245 -26.87 22.50 -5.15
CA ALA A 245 -27.40 22.30 -6.50
C ALA A 245 -28.70 21.48 -6.50
N GLU A 246 -29.69 21.92 -7.26
CA GLU A 246 -30.73 21.04 -7.80
C GLU A 246 -30.20 20.47 -9.11
N VAL A 247 -29.88 19.19 -9.09
CA VAL A 247 -29.23 18.50 -10.21
C VAL A 247 -30.29 17.90 -11.12
N HIS A 248 -30.31 18.33 -12.39
CA HIS A 248 -31.13 17.76 -13.46
C HIS A 248 -30.22 16.86 -14.29
N LEU A 249 -30.21 15.56 -13.96
CA LEU A 249 -29.44 14.56 -14.68
C LEU A 249 -30.20 14.20 -15.97
N VAL A 250 -29.60 14.49 -17.12
CA VAL A 250 -30.21 14.29 -18.45
C VAL A 250 -29.47 13.23 -19.25
N PRO A 251 -30.15 12.52 -20.17
CA PRO A 251 -29.49 11.58 -21.08
C PRO A 251 -28.33 12.23 -21.87
N TRP A 252 -27.33 11.44 -22.25
CA TRP A 252 -26.13 11.89 -22.96
C TRP A 252 -26.40 12.69 -24.24
N ASN A 253 -27.53 12.40 -24.90
CA ASN A 253 -27.94 13.02 -26.16
C ASN A 253 -29.06 14.04 -26.01
N HIS A 254 -29.41 14.42 -24.78
CA HIS A 254 -30.47 15.38 -24.52
C HIS A 254 -30.13 16.75 -25.10
N ASN A 255 -31.10 17.39 -25.76
CA ASN A 255 -30.92 18.73 -26.29
C ASN A 255 -31.09 19.76 -25.16
N ILE A 256 -29.99 20.42 -24.79
CA ILE A 256 -29.91 21.39 -23.69
C ILE A 256 -29.97 22.85 -24.16
N GLN A 257 -30.14 23.10 -25.46
CA GLN A 257 -30.07 24.44 -26.07
C GLN A 257 -31.08 25.41 -25.43
N ASP A 258 -32.35 25.00 -25.36
CA ASP A 258 -33.45 25.82 -24.85
C ASP A 258 -33.62 25.72 -23.32
N GLU A 259 -32.75 24.99 -22.62
CA GLU A 259 -32.83 24.85 -21.17
C GLU A 259 -32.22 26.03 -20.42
N SER A 260 -33.01 26.57 -19.50
CA SER A 260 -32.51 27.48 -18.47
C SER A 260 -31.84 26.67 -17.36
N TYR A 261 -30.60 27.02 -17.03
CA TYR A 261 -29.81 26.46 -15.94
C TYR A 261 -28.83 27.53 -15.45
N ASP A 262 -28.28 27.35 -14.26
CA ASP A 262 -27.26 28.24 -13.69
C ASP A 262 -25.83 27.75 -14.00
N GLY A 263 -25.68 26.45 -14.31
CA GLY A 263 -24.43 25.85 -14.76
C GLY A 263 -24.67 24.53 -15.51
N LEU A 264 -23.73 24.19 -16.39
CA LEU A 264 -23.72 22.94 -17.16
C LEU A 264 -22.56 22.07 -16.69
N PHE A 265 -22.84 20.79 -16.46
CA PHE A 265 -21.86 19.81 -16.02
C PHE A 265 -21.89 18.60 -16.94
N VAL A 266 -20.74 18.05 -17.29
CA VAL A 266 -20.62 16.88 -18.17
C VAL A 266 -19.84 15.80 -17.43
N SER A 267 -20.46 14.65 -17.18
CA SER A 267 -19.87 13.61 -16.34
C SER A 267 -18.76 12.81 -17.04
N ASN A 268 -18.14 11.90 -16.28
CA ASN A 268 -17.32 10.82 -16.82
C ASN A 268 -18.14 9.86 -17.69
N GLY A 269 -17.44 8.96 -18.40
CA GLY A 269 -18.08 7.95 -19.23
C GLY A 269 -17.11 6.96 -19.88
N PRO A 270 -17.61 5.82 -20.38
CA PRO A 270 -16.84 4.82 -21.10
C PRO A 270 -16.77 5.08 -22.61
N GLY A 271 -15.78 4.46 -23.26
CA GLY A 271 -15.71 4.31 -24.72
C GLY A 271 -14.99 5.43 -25.46
N ASP A 272 -15.02 5.35 -26.78
CA ASP A 272 -14.43 6.32 -27.69
C ASP A 272 -15.31 7.59 -27.76
N PRO A 273 -14.80 8.77 -27.39
CA PRO A 273 -15.57 10.00 -27.43
C PRO A 273 -16.02 10.38 -28.85
N GLU A 274 -15.33 9.97 -29.92
CA GLU A 274 -15.69 10.35 -31.29
C GLU A 274 -16.98 9.69 -31.79
N LEU A 275 -17.40 8.57 -31.17
CA LEU A 275 -18.66 7.90 -31.46
C LEU A 275 -19.88 8.68 -30.90
N ALA A 276 -19.65 9.63 -29.99
CA ALA A 276 -20.64 10.45 -29.32
C ALA A 276 -21.14 11.65 -30.16
N THR A 277 -21.33 11.47 -31.46
CA THR A 277 -21.56 12.58 -32.42
C THR A 277 -22.67 13.57 -32.02
N GLU A 278 -23.79 13.08 -31.49
CA GLU A 278 -24.91 13.91 -31.03
C GLU A 278 -24.54 14.76 -29.79
N ALA A 279 -23.84 14.20 -28.81
CA ALA A 279 -23.37 14.95 -27.64
C ALA A 279 -22.31 15.99 -28.00
N ILE A 280 -21.40 15.66 -28.92
CA ILE A 280 -20.40 16.60 -29.43
C ILE A 280 -21.10 17.78 -30.11
N GLU A 281 -22.12 17.52 -30.92
CA GLU A 281 -22.85 18.57 -31.65
C GLU A 281 -23.68 19.44 -30.70
N ASN A 282 -24.39 18.84 -29.73
CA ASN A 282 -25.11 19.60 -28.70
C ASN A 282 -24.15 20.50 -27.91
N MET A 283 -22.99 19.97 -27.49
CA MET A 283 -21.97 20.75 -26.79
C MET A 283 -21.40 21.86 -27.69
N ARG A 284 -21.16 21.58 -28.97
CA ARG A 284 -20.65 22.57 -29.94
C ARG A 284 -21.60 23.74 -30.10
N GLN A 285 -22.90 23.48 -30.15
CA GLN A 285 -23.92 24.53 -30.23
C GLN A 285 -23.89 25.42 -28.98
N ILE A 286 -23.84 24.83 -27.78
CA ILE A 286 -23.69 25.59 -26.52
C ILE A 286 -22.40 26.43 -26.51
N LEU A 287 -21.29 25.88 -27.01
CA LEU A 287 -20.04 26.62 -27.11
C LEU A 287 -20.15 27.81 -28.08
N GLN A 288 -20.91 27.70 -29.17
CA GLN A 288 -21.12 28.77 -30.17
C GLN A 288 -22.08 29.88 -29.72
N GLU A 289 -23.01 29.59 -28.81
CA GLU A 289 -23.97 30.59 -28.29
C GLU A 289 -23.34 31.61 -27.33
N GLU A 290 -22.12 31.36 -26.86
CA GLU A 290 -21.40 32.23 -25.92
C GLU A 290 -22.17 32.52 -24.62
N ARG A 291 -22.97 31.54 -24.18
CA ARG A 291 -23.70 31.56 -22.92
C ARG A 291 -22.79 31.89 -21.72
N PRO A 292 -23.21 32.77 -20.78
CA PRO A 292 -22.43 33.16 -19.61
C PRO A 292 -22.41 32.11 -18.49
N GLU A 293 -23.25 31.08 -18.56
CA GLU A 293 -23.30 30.00 -17.57
C GLU A 293 -21.99 29.18 -17.56
N PRO A 294 -21.45 28.84 -16.38
CA PRO A 294 -20.26 28.01 -16.27
C PRO A 294 -20.45 26.59 -16.83
N ILE A 295 -19.38 26.05 -17.43
CA ILE A 295 -19.31 24.65 -17.89
C ILE A 295 -18.17 23.95 -17.17
N PHE A 296 -18.46 22.78 -16.57
CA PHE A 296 -17.46 21.90 -15.95
C PHE A 296 -17.58 20.47 -16.48
N GLY A 297 -16.54 20.00 -17.18
CA GLY A 297 -16.46 18.64 -17.73
C GLY A 297 -15.46 17.74 -16.98
N ILE A 298 -15.84 16.50 -16.71
CA ILE A 298 -14.99 15.50 -16.04
C ILE A 298 -14.76 14.28 -16.95
N CYS A 299 -13.51 13.86 -17.13
CA CYS A 299 -13.10 12.70 -17.90
C CYS A 299 -13.67 12.70 -19.34
N MET A 300 -14.75 11.97 -19.62
CA MET A 300 -15.48 12.07 -20.89
C MET A 300 -15.95 13.51 -21.16
N GLY A 301 -16.34 14.26 -20.12
CA GLY A 301 -16.63 15.68 -20.23
C GLY A 301 -15.45 16.55 -20.69
N ASN A 302 -14.21 16.22 -20.31
CA ASN A 302 -13.02 16.87 -20.89
C ASN A 302 -12.95 16.61 -22.40
N GLN A 303 -13.15 15.35 -22.79
CA GLN A 303 -13.01 14.91 -24.17
C GLN A 303 -14.09 15.51 -25.08
N LEU A 304 -15.36 15.45 -24.67
CA LEU A 304 -16.49 16.00 -25.42
C LEU A 304 -16.39 17.52 -25.55
N THR A 305 -16.02 18.24 -24.48
CA THR A 305 -15.84 19.69 -24.52
C THR A 305 -14.72 20.07 -25.49
N SER A 306 -13.60 19.33 -25.47
CA SER A 306 -12.46 19.56 -26.36
C SER A 306 -12.78 19.29 -27.83
N LEU A 307 -13.46 18.18 -28.13
CA LEU A 307 -13.91 17.84 -29.49
C LEU A 307 -14.96 18.84 -30.02
N ALA A 308 -15.86 19.30 -29.15
CA ALA A 308 -16.83 20.34 -29.48
C ALA A 308 -16.15 21.68 -29.79
N ALA A 309 -15.10 22.03 -29.06
CA ALA A 309 -14.28 23.22 -29.31
C ALA A 309 -13.49 23.12 -30.63
N GLY A 310 -13.11 21.91 -31.05
CA GLY A 310 -12.40 21.64 -32.32
C GLY A 310 -11.02 20.97 -32.17
N ALA A 311 -10.68 20.52 -30.96
CA ALA A 311 -9.48 19.71 -30.73
C ALA A 311 -9.66 18.27 -31.25
N LYS A 312 -8.59 17.48 -31.21
CA LYS A 312 -8.61 16.05 -31.56
C LYS A 312 -8.43 15.18 -30.32
N SER A 313 -9.05 14.01 -30.36
CA SER A 313 -8.84 12.95 -29.39
C SER A 313 -7.97 11.83 -29.98
N TYR A 314 -7.36 11.02 -29.13
CA TYR A 314 -6.64 9.82 -29.54
C TYR A 314 -6.70 8.76 -28.45
N LYS A 315 -6.59 7.48 -28.84
CA LYS A 315 -6.47 6.37 -27.89
C LYS A 315 -5.06 6.33 -27.32
N LEU A 316 -4.95 6.33 -26.00
CA LEU A 316 -3.66 6.19 -25.32
C LEU A 316 -3.11 4.77 -25.57
N PRO A 317 -1.80 4.63 -25.83
CA PRO A 317 -1.15 3.33 -25.78
C PRO A 317 -1.40 2.70 -24.41
N LEU A 318 -1.06 3.40 -23.34
CA LEU A 318 -1.37 3.01 -21.97
C LEU A 318 -2.37 4.02 -21.39
N GLY A 319 -3.62 3.60 -21.18
CA GLY A 319 -4.59 4.49 -20.53
C GLY A 319 -4.25 4.71 -19.06
N ASN A 320 -4.45 5.94 -18.56
CA ASN A 320 -4.19 6.28 -17.17
C ASN A 320 -5.31 5.72 -16.27
N ARG A 321 -4.96 4.72 -15.45
CA ARG A 321 -5.90 3.94 -14.63
C ARG A 321 -5.31 3.64 -13.26
N GLY A 322 -5.64 4.47 -12.27
CA GLY A 322 -5.04 4.39 -10.95
C GLY A 322 -5.57 5.43 -9.98
N HIS A 323 -5.17 5.29 -8.71
CA HIS A 323 -5.48 6.25 -7.64
C HIS A 323 -4.30 7.16 -7.30
N ASN A 324 -3.21 7.05 -8.06
CA ASN A 324 -1.91 7.64 -7.78
C ASN A 324 -1.39 8.52 -8.92
N GLN A 325 -2.27 9.00 -9.80
CA GLN A 325 -1.89 9.72 -11.01
C GLN A 325 -1.60 11.19 -10.71
N PRO A 326 -0.36 11.67 -10.92
CA PRO A 326 0.00 13.04 -10.58
C PRO A 326 -0.33 14.01 -11.71
N VAL A 327 -1.03 15.10 -11.36
CA VAL A 327 -1.35 16.17 -12.30
C VAL A 327 -0.78 17.50 -11.82
N LEU A 328 -0.27 18.30 -12.75
CA LEU A 328 0.22 19.65 -12.51
C LEU A 328 -0.78 20.67 -13.01
N ASN A 329 -1.16 21.60 -12.15
CA ASN A 329 -1.95 22.76 -12.52
C ASN A 329 -1.06 23.85 -13.14
N LEU A 330 -1.26 24.15 -14.42
CA LEU A 330 -0.43 25.11 -15.16
C LEU A 330 -0.70 26.58 -14.77
N LEU A 331 -1.79 26.88 -14.07
CA LEU A 331 -2.09 28.23 -13.61
C LEU A 331 -1.27 28.66 -12.40
N ASN A 332 -0.97 27.71 -11.52
CA ASN A 332 -0.37 28.01 -10.21
C ASN A 332 0.77 27.06 -9.80
N ASN A 333 1.15 26.12 -10.68
CA ASN A 333 2.24 25.16 -10.52
C ASN A 333 2.09 24.23 -9.30
N GLN A 334 0.86 23.97 -8.86
CA GLN A 334 0.56 22.99 -7.82
C GLN A 334 0.40 21.60 -8.42
N ALA A 335 0.87 20.59 -7.68
CA ALA A 335 0.67 19.18 -8.00
C ALA A 335 -0.44 18.57 -7.15
N PHE A 336 -1.22 17.68 -7.75
CA PHE A 336 -2.27 16.92 -7.09
C PHE A 336 -2.17 15.44 -7.46
N ILE A 337 -2.50 14.56 -6.52
CA ILE A 337 -2.67 13.13 -6.80
C ILE A 337 -4.14 12.90 -7.10
N THR A 338 -4.41 12.18 -8.19
CA THR A 338 -5.76 12.03 -8.73
C THR A 338 -6.12 10.58 -8.98
N SER A 339 -7.43 10.32 -8.96
CA SER A 339 -7.99 9.09 -9.50
C SER A 339 -8.31 9.28 -10.98
N GLN A 340 -7.92 8.31 -11.80
CA GLN A 340 -8.15 8.34 -13.24
C GLN A 340 -8.58 6.96 -13.75
N ASN A 341 -9.45 6.98 -14.75
CA ASN A 341 -9.88 5.79 -15.47
C ASN A 341 -10.29 6.13 -16.90
N HIS A 342 -9.31 6.39 -17.78
CA HIS A 342 -9.58 6.67 -19.19
C HIS A 342 -8.57 6.00 -20.12
N GLY A 343 -9.04 5.65 -21.32
CA GLY A 343 -8.22 5.09 -22.41
C GLY A 343 -7.98 6.06 -23.56
N PHE A 344 -8.59 7.24 -23.54
CA PHE A 344 -8.50 8.26 -24.58
C PHE A 344 -8.04 9.58 -23.96
N ALA A 345 -7.32 10.40 -24.72
CA ALA A 345 -6.80 11.68 -24.30
C ALA A 345 -7.00 12.75 -25.38
N ILE A 346 -6.80 14.01 -25.01
CA ILE A 346 -6.88 15.17 -25.90
C ILE A 346 -5.48 15.61 -26.33
N ASP A 347 -5.34 15.93 -27.62
CA ASP A 347 -4.11 16.45 -28.19
C ASP A 347 -3.97 17.95 -27.91
N ASN A 348 -3.04 18.28 -27.00
CA ASN A 348 -2.73 19.66 -26.59
C ASN A 348 -2.36 20.58 -27.76
N GLU A 349 -1.74 20.05 -28.82
CA GLU A 349 -1.29 20.84 -29.98
C GLU A 349 -2.44 21.21 -30.93
N THR A 350 -3.62 20.61 -30.73
CA THR A 350 -4.81 20.83 -31.56
C THR A 350 -5.84 21.75 -30.91
N LEU A 351 -5.56 22.27 -29.71
CA LEU A 351 -6.46 23.20 -29.04
C LEU A 351 -6.64 24.48 -29.87
N PRO A 352 -7.88 24.90 -30.16
CA PRO A 352 -8.12 26.08 -30.98
C PRO A 352 -7.84 27.38 -30.20
N PRO A 353 -7.69 28.52 -30.90
CA PRO A 353 -7.49 29.82 -30.24
C PRO A 353 -8.56 30.10 -29.17
N GLY A 354 -8.12 30.66 -28.03
CA GLY A 354 -8.98 30.93 -26.87
C GLY A 354 -9.07 29.78 -25.85
N TRP A 355 -8.51 28.60 -26.17
CA TRP A 355 -8.42 27.45 -25.27
C TRP A 355 -6.98 27.18 -24.86
N LYS A 356 -6.80 26.71 -23.62
CA LYS A 356 -5.49 26.37 -23.05
C LYS A 356 -5.58 25.11 -22.20
N PRO A 357 -4.49 24.32 -22.11
CA PRO A 357 -4.40 23.28 -21.10
C PRO A 357 -4.43 23.93 -19.70
N MET A 358 -5.22 23.35 -18.80
CA MET A 358 -5.28 23.74 -17.39
C MET A 358 -4.46 22.79 -16.53
N PHE A 359 -4.52 21.50 -16.83
CA PHE A 359 -3.76 20.46 -16.15
C PHE A 359 -2.98 19.61 -17.16
N ILE A 360 -1.84 19.09 -16.73
CA ILE A 360 -1.07 18.08 -17.47
C ILE A 360 -0.64 16.96 -16.53
N ASN A 361 -0.48 15.76 -17.06
CA ASN A 361 0.04 14.64 -16.29
C ASN A 361 1.55 14.84 -16.05
N ALA A 362 2.01 14.67 -14.81
CA ALA A 362 3.42 14.89 -14.48
C ALA A 362 4.34 13.77 -15.00
N ASN A 363 3.79 12.60 -15.35
CA ASN A 363 4.56 11.43 -15.81
C ASN A 363 4.67 11.36 -17.33
N ASP A 364 3.56 11.54 -18.06
CA ASP A 364 3.51 11.36 -19.53
C ASP A 364 3.16 12.63 -20.33
N LEU A 365 2.92 13.76 -19.64
CA LEU A 365 2.60 15.07 -20.23
C LEU A 365 1.29 15.12 -21.04
N THR A 366 0.44 14.09 -20.92
CA THR A 366 -0.88 14.08 -21.55
C THR A 366 -1.78 15.18 -20.98
N ASN A 367 -2.80 15.58 -21.75
CA ASN A 367 -3.76 16.59 -21.30
C ASN A 367 -4.61 16.05 -20.14
N GLU A 368 -4.67 16.82 -19.06
CA GLU A 368 -5.45 16.45 -17.86
C GLU A 368 -6.63 17.41 -17.59
N GLY A 369 -6.94 18.28 -18.56
CA GLY A 369 -7.96 19.30 -18.44
C GLY A 369 -7.63 20.54 -19.26
N ILE A 370 -8.65 21.25 -19.70
CA ILE A 370 -8.57 22.47 -20.49
C ILE A 370 -9.40 23.59 -19.84
N MET A 371 -9.14 24.82 -20.27
CA MET A 371 -9.93 25.98 -19.89
C MET A 371 -10.06 26.95 -21.06
N HIS A 372 -11.13 27.74 -21.06
CA HIS A 372 -11.25 28.89 -21.94
C HIS A 372 -10.61 30.12 -21.29
N GLU A 373 -9.93 30.96 -22.08
CA GLU A 373 -9.18 32.12 -21.58
C GLU A 373 -10.07 33.20 -20.93
N THR A 374 -11.27 33.41 -21.50
CA THR A 374 -12.18 34.51 -21.11
C THR A 374 -13.57 34.05 -20.64
N ARG A 375 -13.92 32.79 -20.87
CA ARG A 375 -15.26 32.23 -20.62
C ARG A 375 -15.22 31.31 -19.39
N PRO A 376 -16.34 31.11 -18.69
CA PRO A 376 -16.40 30.31 -17.48
C PRO A 376 -16.40 28.79 -17.78
N ILE A 377 -15.45 28.32 -18.58
CA ILE A 377 -15.39 26.92 -19.03
C ILE A 377 -14.06 26.32 -18.60
N PHE A 378 -14.13 25.19 -17.90
CA PHE A 378 -12.96 24.39 -17.57
C PHE A 378 -13.32 22.90 -17.45
N THR A 379 -12.31 22.05 -17.51
CA THR A 379 -12.48 20.60 -17.43
C THR A 379 -11.35 19.95 -16.63
N ALA A 380 -11.57 18.71 -16.23
CA ALA A 380 -10.56 17.80 -15.69
C ALA A 380 -10.69 16.44 -16.37
N GLN A 381 -9.58 15.83 -16.79
CA GLN A 381 -9.58 14.48 -17.38
C GLN A 381 -9.63 13.39 -16.30
N PHE A 382 -9.12 13.71 -15.11
CA PHE A 382 -9.23 12.91 -13.89
C PHE A 382 -10.59 13.05 -13.21
N HIS A 383 -10.78 12.39 -12.06
CA HIS A 383 -12.04 12.26 -11.33
C HIS A 383 -11.98 12.96 -9.96
N PRO A 384 -12.31 14.27 -9.88
CA PRO A 384 -12.30 15.06 -8.64
C PRO A 384 -13.28 14.58 -7.57
N GLU A 385 -14.30 13.83 -7.96
CA GLU A 385 -15.27 13.23 -7.05
C GLU A 385 -14.70 12.04 -6.28
N ALA A 386 -13.51 11.52 -6.63
CA ALA A 386 -12.86 10.43 -5.91
C ALA A 386 -13.76 9.17 -5.79
N ARG A 387 -13.85 8.57 -4.59
CA ARG A 387 -14.53 7.29 -4.28
C ARG A 387 -14.05 6.16 -5.19
N GLY A 388 -12.91 5.58 -4.80
CA GLY A 388 -11.97 4.92 -5.70
C GLY A 388 -10.76 5.82 -5.93
N GLY A 389 -10.18 6.37 -4.86
CA GLY A 389 -8.99 7.24 -4.93
C GLY A 389 -9.06 8.53 -4.09
N PRO A 390 -8.04 9.40 -4.21
CA PRO A 390 -7.81 10.56 -3.34
C PRO A 390 -8.80 11.70 -3.56
N THR A 391 -9.11 12.44 -2.49
CA THR A 391 -10.04 13.59 -2.45
C THR A 391 -9.38 14.95 -2.73
N ASP A 392 -8.09 14.95 -3.11
CA ASP A 392 -7.22 16.14 -3.18
C ASP A 392 -7.72 17.24 -4.14
N THR A 393 -8.59 16.89 -5.09
CA THR A 393 -9.12 17.79 -6.11
C THR A 393 -10.62 18.11 -5.97
N GLU A 394 -11.27 17.73 -4.85
CA GLU A 394 -12.71 18.01 -4.63
C GLU A 394 -13.03 19.52 -4.71
N PHE A 395 -12.05 20.40 -4.43
CA PHE A 395 -12.16 21.85 -4.53
C PHE A 395 -12.58 22.35 -5.93
N LEU A 396 -12.43 21.54 -6.99
CA LEU A 396 -12.91 21.91 -8.33
C LEU A 396 -14.44 22.07 -8.37
N PHE A 397 -15.18 21.33 -7.55
CA PHE A 397 -16.62 21.55 -7.37
C PHE A 397 -16.90 22.90 -6.70
N ASP A 398 -16.07 23.32 -5.74
CA ASP A 398 -16.20 24.64 -5.12
C ASP A 398 -15.93 25.77 -6.11
N ILE A 399 -14.91 25.61 -6.97
CA ILE A 399 -14.63 26.56 -8.06
C ILE A 399 -15.82 26.69 -9.01
N PHE A 400 -16.39 25.58 -9.46
CA PHE A 400 -17.56 25.58 -10.33
C PHE A 400 -18.75 26.32 -9.69
N MET A 401 -19.06 26.01 -8.43
CA MET A 401 -20.15 26.66 -7.70
C MET A 401 -19.90 28.15 -7.45
N ASP A 402 -18.66 28.54 -7.18
CA ASP A 402 -18.27 29.93 -7.04
C ASP A 402 -18.39 30.71 -8.35
N MET A 403 -18.05 30.09 -9.47
CA MET A 403 -18.25 30.69 -10.80
C MET A 403 -19.72 31.01 -11.04
N ILE A 404 -20.63 30.10 -10.68
CA ILE A 404 -22.08 30.31 -10.80
C ILE A 404 -22.55 31.46 -9.89
N ARG A 405 -22.14 31.45 -8.62
CA ARG A 405 -22.61 32.43 -7.62
C ARG A 405 -22.09 33.84 -7.88
N LYS A 406 -20.82 33.97 -8.28
CA LYS A 406 -20.14 35.26 -8.51
C LYS A 406 -20.37 35.79 -9.93
N GLY A 407 -20.61 34.92 -10.91
CA GLY A 407 -20.76 35.26 -12.33
C GLY A 407 -22.17 35.71 -12.76
N LYS A 408 -23.06 36.09 -11.84
CA LYS A 408 -24.45 36.48 -12.18
C LYS A 408 -24.49 37.67 -13.14
N GLY A 409 -24.64 37.38 -14.43
CA GLY A 409 -24.73 38.37 -15.52
C GLY A 409 -23.40 38.78 -16.17
N THR A 410 -22.27 38.18 -15.80
CA THR A 410 -20.95 38.48 -16.39
C THR A 410 -20.09 37.23 -16.57
N SER A 411 -19.39 37.13 -17.71
CA SER A 411 -18.44 36.04 -17.96
C SER A 411 -17.24 36.14 -17.02
N MET A 412 -17.03 35.13 -16.17
CA MET A 412 -15.90 35.06 -15.24
C MET A 412 -15.04 33.82 -15.51
N PRO A 413 -13.84 33.96 -16.08
CA PRO A 413 -12.98 32.82 -16.38
C PRO A 413 -12.46 32.16 -15.10
N VAL A 414 -12.13 30.86 -15.19
CA VAL A 414 -11.64 30.05 -14.06
C VAL A 414 -10.40 30.67 -13.38
N SER A 415 -9.55 31.35 -14.15
CA SER A 415 -8.35 32.05 -13.67
C SER A 415 -8.63 33.19 -12.68
N LYS A 416 -9.89 33.65 -12.57
CA LYS A 416 -10.32 34.67 -11.59
C LYS A 416 -10.88 34.08 -10.30
N VAL A 417 -11.19 32.79 -10.28
CA VAL A 417 -11.82 32.11 -9.14
C VAL A 417 -10.87 31.13 -8.48
N ILE A 418 -9.96 30.53 -9.25
CA ILE A 418 -8.96 29.63 -8.70
C ILE A 418 -8.08 30.38 -7.69
N PRO A 419 -7.87 29.82 -6.49
CA PRO A 419 -6.96 30.42 -5.53
C PRO A 419 -5.57 30.60 -6.15
N PRO A 420 -4.91 31.76 -5.92
CA PRO A 420 -3.52 31.91 -6.33
C PRO A 420 -2.67 30.85 -5.63
N GLY A 421 -1.68 30.31 -6.34
CA GLY A 421 -0.71 29.42 -5.72
C GLY A 421 -0.01 30.11 -4.56
N LYS A 422 0.42 29.32 -3.55
CA LYS A 422 1.28 29.87 -2.51
C LYS A 422 2.55 30.43 -3.16
N PRO A 423 3.02 31.64 -2.77
CA PRO A 423 4.26 32.18 -3.29
C PRO A 423 5.38 31.17 -3.09
N ARG A 424 6.19 30.93 -4.13
CA ARG A 424 7.36 30.05 -4.01
C ARG A 424 8.23 30.61 -2.88
N PRO A 425 8.62 29.80 -1.88
CA PRO A 425 9.56 30.23 -0.86
C PRO A 425 10.85 30.73 -1.52
N ALA A 426 11.53 31.68 -0.86
CA ALA A 426 12.82 32.14 -1.34
C ALA A 426 13.78 30.93 -1.52
N PRO A 427 14.62 30.91 -2.57
CA PRO A 427 15.58 29.84 -2.74
C PRO A 427 16.45 29.68 -1.50
N VAL A 428 16.64 28.43 -1.08
CA VAL A 428 17.57 28.11 0.01
C VAL A 428 18.99 28.30 -0.52
N HIS A 429 19.72 29.27 0.02
CA HIS A 429 21.09 29.57 -0.39
C HIS A 429 22.07 28.99 0.64
N VAL A 430 22.53 27.76 0.39
CA VAL A 430 23.55 27.08 1.21
C VAL A 430 24.68 26.57 0.32
N ASN A 431 25.91 26.58 0.83
CA ASN A 431 27.07 25.98 0.16
C ASN A 431 27.63 24.81 0.96
N LYS A 432 27.57 24.88 2.29
CA LYS A 432 28.04 23.83 3.20
C LYS A 432 26.96 23.43 4.19
N VAL A 433 26.70 22.14 4.30
CA VAL A 433 25.66 21.55 5.17
C VAL A 433 26.29 20.62 6.21
N LEU A 434 25.94 20.85 7.48
CA LEU A 434 26.24 19.94 8.59
C LEU A 434 25.11 18.91 8.75
N VAL A 435 25.43 17.62 8.65
CA VAL A 435 24.52 16.50 8.86
C VAL A 435 24.83 15.87 10.21
N LEU A 436 23.84 15.77 11.09
CA LEU A 436 23.99 15.07 12.36
C LEU A 436 23.54 13.61 12.23
N GLY A 437 24.45 12.68 12.51
CA GLY A 437 24.17 11.24 12.61
C GLY A 437 23.49 10.87 13.95
N SER A 438 23.14 9.59 14.09
CA SER A 438 22.37 9.09 15.25
C SER A 438 23.17 8.91 16.53
N GLY A 439 24.50 8.82 16.46
CA GLY A 439 25.30 8.39 17.60
C GLY A 439 25.40 6.86 17.68
N GLY A 440 25.57 6.32 18.89
CA GLY A 440 25.58 4.87 19.09
C GLY A 440 24.19 4.25 18.92
N LEU A 441 24.14 2.97 18.52
CA LEU A 441 22.87 2.23 18.41
C LEU A 441 22.29 1.93 19.80
N SER A 442 20.99 2.05 19.93
CA SER A 442 20.22 1.71 21.14
C SER A 442 18.84 1.18 20.76
N ILE A 443 18.14 0.54 21.70
CA ILE A 443 16.76 0.06 21.46
C ILE A 443 15.88 1.26 21.09
N GLY A 444 15.20 1.16 19.95
CA GLY A 444 14.37 2.24 19.38
C GLY A 444 15.11 3.17 18.41
N GLN A 445 16.45 3.18 18.40
CA GLN A 445 17.30 3.99 17.50
C GLN A 445 18.47 3.15 16.98
N ALA A 446 18.27 2.47 15.84
CA ALA A 446 19.20 1.48 15.31
C ALA A 446 19.84 1.92 13.98
N GLY A 447 19.99 1.01 13.02
CA GLY A 447 20.72 1.23 11.77
C GLY A 447 19.97 2.08 10.74
N GLU A 448 18.68 2.34 10.93
CA GLU A 448 17.83 3.11 10.00
C GLU A 448 18.40 4.50 9.69
N PHE A 449 19.13 5.09 10.64
CA PHE A 449 19.74 6.41 10.50
C PHE A 449 21.08 6.38 9.75
N ASP A 450 21.77 5.24 9.72
CA ASP A 450 22.97 5.08 8.90
C ASP A 450 22.59 5.05 7.41
N TYR A 451 21.49 4.36 7.06
CA TYR A 451 20.89 4.42 5.73
C TYR A 451 20.40 5.83 5.38
N SER A 452 19.59 6.41 6.26
CA SER A 452 18.98 7.72 6.04
C SER A 452 20.00 8.84 5.85
N GLY A 453 20.99 8.93 6.74
CA GLY A 453 22.02 9.94 6.66
C GLY A 453 22.95 9.77 5.45
N SER A 454 23.20 8.53 5.01
CA SER A 454 23.96 8.26 3.78
C SER A 454 23.22 8.71 2.52
N GLN A 455 21.89 8.50 2.47
CA GLN A 455 21.03 8.98 1.38
C GLN A 455 20.93 10.51 1.35
N ALA A 456 20.87 11.16 2.52
CA ALA A 456 20.92 12.61 2.61
C ALA A 456 22.23 13.19 2.05
N ILE A 457 23.37 12.59 2.38
CA ILE A 457 24.68 13.01 1.84
C ILE A 457 24.70 12.88 0.32
N LYS A 458 24.22 11.76 -0.25
CA LYS A 458 24.11 11.58 -1.70
C LYS A 458 23.31 12.70 -2.35
N ALA A 459 22.13 12.99 -1.82
CA ALA A 459 21.24 14.03 -2.34
C ALA A 459 21.90 15.41 -2.35
N LEU A 460 22.60 15.77 -1.25
CA LEU A 460 23.31 17.04 -1.12
C LEU A 460 24.47 17.17 -2.11
N LYS A 461 25.25 16.09 -2.30
CA LYS A 461 26.36 16.08 -3.26
C LYS A 461 25.90 16.23 -4.70
N GLU A 462 24.78 15.63 -5.08
CA GLU A 462 24.16 15.85 -6.39
C GLU A 462 23.72 17.30 -6.62
N GLU A 463 23.43 18.05 -5.55
CA GLU A 463 23.15 19.49 -5.61
C GLU A 463 24.43 20.36 -5.51
N ASN A 464 25.61 19.74 -5.58
CA ASN A 464 26.93 20.37 -5.47
C ASN A 464 27.19 21.08 -4.13
N LEU A 465 26.62 20.55 -3.04
CA LEU A 465 26.81 21.08 -1.69
C LEU A 465 27.96 20.36 -0.97
N GLN A 466 28.77 21.12 -0.25
CA GLN A 466 29.78 20.55 0.65
C GLN A 466 29.10 19.96 1.88
N THR A 467 29.53 18.78 2.29
CA THR A 467 28.89 18.00 3.36
C THR A 467 29.86 17.77 4.52
N VAL A 468 29.41 18.09 5.73
CA VAL A 468 30.10 17.77 6.97
C VAL A 468 29.23 16.81 7.76
N LEU A 469 29.76 15.66 8.14
CA LEU A 469 29.07 14.68 8.96
C LEU A 469 29.65 14.65 10.38
N MET A 470 28.78 14.68 11.38
CA MET A 470 29.12 14.28 12.74
C MET A 470 28.45 12.96 13.09
N ASN A 471 29.24 11.93 13.38
CA ASN A 471 28.74 10.66 13.91
C ASN A 471 29.85 9.97 14.73
N PRO A 472 29.67 9.74 16.05
CA PRO A 472 30.66 9.05 16.88
C PRO A 472 30.70 7.53 16.65
N ASN A 473 29.71 6.95 15.96
CA ASN A 473 29.68 5.51 15.69
C ASN A 473 30.66 5.13 14.57
N ILE A 474 31.82 4.60 14.96
CA ILE A 474 32.87 4.16 14.04
C ILE A 474 32.49 2.94 13.18
N ALA A 475 31.46 2.18 13.56
CA ALA A 475 30.99 1.01 12.81
C ALA A 475 29.95 1.38 11.75
N SER A 476 29.50 2.64 11.73
CA SER A 476 28.50 3.13 10.79
C SER A 476 29.04 3.16 9.36
N VAL A 477 28.27 2.62 8.41
CA VAL A 477 28.53 2.75 6.96
C VAL A 477 28.60 4.21 6.54
N GLN A 478 27.86 5.09 7.22
CA GLN A 478 27.81 6.53 6.96
C GLN A 478 29.19 7.20 7.06
N THR A 479 30.09 6.62 7.86
CA THR A 479 31.44 7.14 8.11
C THR A 479 32.52 6.50 7.24
N ASN A 480 32.14 5.58 6.34
CA ASN A 480 33.10 4.89 5.49
C ASN A 480 33.72 5.83 4.43
N ALA A 481 35.00 5.61 4.11
CA ALA A 481 35.88 6.59 3.47
C ALA A 481 35.83 6.65 1.93
N HIS A 482 34.82 6.06 1.27
CA HIS A 482 34.74 6.00 -0.20
C HIS A 482 33.31 6.09 -0.75
N GLY A 483 33.13 6.86 -1.84
CA GLY A 483 31.94 6.85 -2.71
C GLY A 483 31.07 8.11 -2.69
N GLU A 484 29.95 8.08 -3.43
CA GLU A 484 28.99 9.20 -3.55
C GLU A 484 28.23 9.51 -2.25
N LYS A 485 28.15 8.54 -1.34
CA LYS A 485 27.48 8.66 -0.02
C LYS A 485 28.42 9.12 1.11
N GLN A 486 29.68 9.41 0.80
CA GLN A 486 30.67 9.86 1.78
C GLN A 486 30.60 11.39 1.96
N ALA A 487 30.59 11.85 3.21
CA ALA A 487 30.70 13.28 3.49
C ALA A 487 32.13 13.81 3.24
N ASP A 488 32.27 15.08 2.85
CA ASP A 488 33.58 15.69 2.55
C ASP A 488 34.45 15.84 3.80
N HIS A 489 33.83 16.09 4.95
CA HIS A 489 34.48 16.07 6.26
C HIS A 489 33.67 15.21 7.25
N VAL A 490 34.35 14.34 8.00
CA VAL A 490 33.72 13.47 9.01
C VAL A 490 34.34 13.74 10.37
N TYR A 491 33.49 13.91 11.38
CA TYR A 491 33.85 14.15 12.77
C TYR A 491 33.31 13.02 13.67
N PHE A 492 34.21 12.24 14.25
CA PHE A 492 33.91 11.23 15.26
C PHE A 492 33.81 11.87 16.65
N LEU A 493 32.80 12.73 16.83
CA LEU A 493 32.55 13.45 18.08
C LEU A 493 31.14 13.14 18.60
N PRO A 494 30.92 13.22 19.92
CA PRO A 494 29.59 13.09 20.49
C PRO A 494 28.61 14.11 19.90
N ILE A 495 27.36 13.70 19.70
CA ILE A 495 26.28 14.58 19.25
C ILE A 495 25.69 15.31 20.45
N THR A 496 26.42 16.32 20.94
CA THR A 496 25.99 17.20 22.03
C THR A 496 26.14 18.66 21.63
N PRO A 497 25.39 19.60 22.25
CA PRO A 497 25.44 21.01 21.90
C PRO A 497 26.86 21.59 21.93
N GLU A 498 27.68 21.19 22.91
CA GLU A 498 29.08 21.62 23.04
C GLU A 498 29.92 21.27 21.81
N PHE A 499 29.99 19.98 21.45
CA PHE A 499 30.81 19.52 20.32
C PHE A 499 30.27 19.98 18.97
N VAL A 500 28.95 20.01 18.81
CA VAL A 500 28.33 20.50 17.56
C VAL A 500 28.65 21.98 17.37
N THR A 501 28.63 22.78 18.44
CA THR A 501 29.03 24.20 18.40
C THR A 501 30.48 24.37 17.96
N ASP A 502 31.39 23.52 18.43
CA ASP A 502 32.80 23.59 18.04
C ASP A 502 33.02 23.22 16.57
N VAL A 503 32.27 22.24 16.06
CA VAL A 503 32.27 21.92 14.62
C VAL A 503 31.69 23.09 13.82
N ILE A 504 30.58 23.71 14.26
CA ILE A 504 30.01 24.91 13.62
C ILE A 504 31.04 26.05 13.54
N LYS A 505 31.76 26.33 14.64
CA LYS A 505 32.81 27.38 14.67
C LYS A 505 33.94 27.10 13.69
N ARG A 506 34.33 25.82 13.55
CA ARG A 506 35.43 25.39 12.69
C ARG A 506 35.05 25.35 11.21
N GLU A 507 33.96 24.66 10.90
CA GLU A 507 33.52 24.40 9.53
C GLU A 507 32.72 25.54 8.91
N LYS A 508 32.07 26.37 9.75
CA LYS A 508 31.20 27.48 9.34
C LYS A 508 30.16 27.03 8.30
N PRO A 509 29.32 26.02 8.59
CA PRO A 509 28.27 25.60 7.68
C PRO A 509 27.19 26.68 7.55
N ASP A 510 26.57 26.78 6.38
CA ASP A 510 25.43 27.67 6.14
C ASP A 510 24.10 26.99 6.50
N GLY A 511 24.07 25.65 6.43
CA GLY A 511 22.90 24.83 6.71
C GLY A 511 23.16 23.67 7.67
N ILE A 512 22.13 23.20 8.35
CA ILE A 512 22.17 22.01 9.21
C ILE A 512 20.94 21.11 8.98
N LEU A 513 21.17 19.80 8.88
CA LEU A 513 20.13 18.77 8.82
C LEU A 513 20.07 18.01 10.14
N LEU A 514 18.88 18.04 10.75
CA LEU A 514 18.62 17.49 12.09
C LEU A 514 17.66 16.30 12.08
N SER A 515 16.86 16.15 11.02
CA SER A 515 15.79 15.16 10.89
C SER A 515 16.24 13.78 10.41
N MET A 516 17.55 13.56 10.26
CA MET A 516 18.14 12.33 9.68
C MET A 516 18.87 11.46 10.71
N GLY A 517 19.05 11.94 11.94
CA GLY A 517 19.88 11.31 12.98
C GLY A 517 19.11 10.89 14.23
N GLY A 518 17.83 10.52 14.08
CA GLY A 518 16.98 10.09 15.20
C GLY A 518 16.77 11.15 16.28
N GLN A 519 16.39 10.71 17.47
CA GLN A 519 16.04 11.61 18.58
C GLN A 519 17.26 12.37 19.11
N THR A 520 18.44 11.75 19.10
CA THR A 520 19.69 12.37 19.54
C THR A 520 20.02 13.64 18.75
N ALA A 521 20.00 13.55 17.41
CA ALA A 521 20.26 14.69 16.54
C ALA A 521 19.19 15.77 16.69
N LEU A 522 17.92 15.35 16.77
CA LEU A 522 16.78 16.25 16.90
C LEU A 522 16.84 17.07 18.20
N ASN A 523 17.02 16.40 19.34
CA ASN A 523 17.14 17.04 20.66
C ASN A 523 18.34 17.98 20.71
N CYS A 524 19.49 17.57 20.16
CA CYS A 524 20.67 18.44 20.09
C CYS A 524 20.40 19.70 19.25
N GLY A 525 19.72 19.55 18.10
CA GLY A 525 19.35 20.66 17.24
C GLY A 525 18.38 21.66 17.90
N VAL A 526 17.36 21.14 18.59
CA VAL A 526 16.42 21.97 19.36
C VAL A 526 17.15 22.75 20.46
N GLU A 527 18.09 22.12 21.17
CA GLU A 527 18.84 22.78 22.23
C GLU A 527 19.77 23.88 21.67
N LEU A 528 20.47 23.63 20.56
CA LEU A 528 21.28 24.63 19.87
C LEU A 528 20.44 25.85 19.41
N PHE A 529 19.21 25.59 18.96
CA PHE A 529 18.25 26.63 18.60
C PHE A 529 17.81 27.45 19.82
N LYS A 530 17.41 26.79 20.92
CA LYS A 530 17.02 27.45 22.18
C LYS A 530 18.14 28.30 22.78
N GLN A 531 19.39 27.86 22.67
CA GLN A 531 20.57 28.63 23.10
C GLN A 531 20.95 29.78 22.15
N GLY A 532 20.27 29.90 21.00
CA GLY A 532 20.54 30.94 19.99
C GLY A 532 21.82 30.73 19.18
N ILE A 533 22.46 29.57 19.29
CA ILE A 533 23.77 29.28 18.67
C ILE A 533 23.65 29.25 17.14
N LEU A 534 22.60 28.63 16.61
CA LEU A 534 22.36 28.57 15.16
C LEU A 534 22.24 29.98 14.56
N HIS A 535 21.48 30.87 15.21
CA HIS A 535 21.35 32.26 14.78
C HIS A 535 22.67 33.04 14.91
N GLN A 536 23.40 32.89 16.02
CA GLN A 536 24.70 33.57 16.24
C GLN A 536 25.73 33.24 15.14
N HIS A 537 25.68 32.02 14.60
CA HIS A 537 26.60 31.55 13.57
C HIS A 537 26.02 31.60 12.14
N GLY A 538 24.78 32.08 11.97
CA GLY A 538 24.12 32.17 10.66
C GLY A 538 23.79 30.80 10.03
N VAL A 539 23.60 29.76 10.84
CA VAL A 539 23.30 28.40 10.37
C VAL A 539 21.79 28.21 10.24
N GLN A 540 21.33 27.90 9.04
CA GLN A 540 19.92 27.67 8.73
C GLN A 540 19.54 26.20 8.96
N VAL A 541 18.41 25.95 9.61
CA VAL A 541 17.85 24.59 9.69
C VAL A 541 17.19 24.26 8.37
N LEU A 542 17.60 23.16 7.75
CA LEU A 542 17.10 22.72 6.45
C LEU A 542 15.95 21.72 6.61
N GLY A 543 14.91 21.86 5.79
CA GLY A 543 13.71 21.04 5.87
C GLY A 543 12.71 21.58 6.88
N THR A 544 12.26 20.72 7.80
CA THR A 544 11.19 21.06 8.74
C THR A 544 11.68 22.09 9.77
N PRO A 545 10.96 23.21 9.98
CA PRO A 545 11.33 24.21 10.97
C PRO A 545 11.41 23.65 12.40
N ILE A 546 12.29 24.21 13.24
CA ILE A 546 12.43 23.78 14.65
C ILE A 546 11.14 23.99 15.44
N GLU A 547 10.38 25.03 15.13
CA GLU A 547 9.08 25.29 15.73
C GLU A 547 8.09 24.15 15.46
N SER A 548 8.07 23.63 14.23
CA SER A 548 7.29 22.46 13.84
C SER A 548 7.75 21.20 14.57
N VAL A 549 9.06 20.99 14.68
CA VAL A 549 9.65 19.87 15.46
C VAL A 549 9.23 19.94 16.93
N MET A 550 9.35 21.10 17.57
CA MET A 550 8.93 21.28 18.96
C MET A 550 7.43 21.05 19.12
N ALA A 551 6.62 21.49 18.14
CA ALA A 551 5.17 21.29 18.16
C ALA A 551 4.74 19.82 18.03
N THR A 552 5.56 18.96 17.41
CA THR A 552 5.28 17.51 17.33
C THR A 552 5.83 16.73 18.52
N GLU A 553 6.94 17.17 19.12
CA GLU A 553 7.59 16.50 20.25
C GLU A 553 6.94 16.83 21.61
N ASP A 554 6.45 18.07 21.77
CA ASP A 554 5.69 18.49 22.95
C ASP A 554 4.22 18.10 22.81
N ARG A 555 3.74 17.27 23.74
CA ARG A 555 2.39 16.69 23.64
C ARG A 555 1.27 17.70 23.85
N GLN A 556 1.49 18.75 24.63
CA GLN A 556 0.49 19.80 24.82
C GLN A 556 0.41 20.69 23.57
N ILE A 557 1.55 21.12 23.04
CA ILE A 557 1.58 21.93 21.81
C ILE A 557 0.97 21.14 20.64
N PHE A 558 1.27 19.85 20.54
CA PHE A 558 0.70 18.96 19.53
C PHE A 558 -0.83 18.89 19.64
N SER A 559 -1.35 18.70 20.85
CA SER A 559 -2.79 18.71 21.13
C SER A 559 -3.45 20.02 20.71
N ASP A 560 -2.83 21.15 21.07
CA ASP A 560 -3.35 22.49 20.75
C ASP A 560 -3.39 22.69 19.22
N LYS A 561 -2.33 22.29 18.51
CA LYS A 561 -2.24 22.35 17.04
C LYS A 561 -3.32 21.50 16.35
N LEU A 562 -3.58 20.30 16.84
CA LEU A 562 -4.64 19.47 16.26
C LEU A 562 -6.04 20.04 16.55
N THR A 563 -6.22 20.67 17.72
CA THR A 563 -7.47 21.34 18.09
C THR A 563 -7.75 22.55 17.18
N GLU A 564 -6.72 23.31 16.76
CA GLU A 564 -6.85 24.44 15.82
C GLU A 564 -7.54 24.04 14.50
N ILE A 565 -7.40 22.78 14.07
CA ILE A 565 -7.98 22.25 12.83
C ILE A 565 -9.13 21.26 13.06
N ASN A 566 -9.66 21.19 14.28
CA ASN A 566 -10.73 20.28 14.72
C ASN A 566 -10.41 18.80 14.49
N GLU A 567 -9.13 18.41 14.60
CA GLU A 567 -8.73 17.01 14.55
C GLU A 567 -8.83 16.32 15.91
N LYS A 568 -9.00 15.00 15.86
CA LYS A 568 -9.28 14.20 17.05
C LYS A 568 -8.00 13.61 17.62
N ILE A 569 -7.74 13.92 18.88
CA ILE A 569 -6.78 13.21 19.72
C ILE A 569 -7.54 12.42 20.79
N ALA A 570 -6.90 11.40 21.35
CA ALA A 570 -7.48 10.73 22.49
C ALA A 570 -7.50 11.70 23.70
N PRO A 571 -8.58 11.69 24.52
CA PRO A 571 -8.65 12.51 25.72
C PRO A 571 -7.42 12.30 26.59
N SER A 572 -6.67 13.37 26.85
CA SER A 572 -5.39 13.29 27.52
C SER A 572 -5.05 14.56 28.30
N PHE A 573 -4.16 14.41 29.29
CA PHE A 573 -3.59 15.50 30.07
C PHE A 573 -2.07 15.36 30.13
N ALA A 574 -1.35 16.43 29.76
CA ALA A 574 0.08 16.55 30.03
C ALA A 574 0.27 16.92 31.51
N VAL A 575 1.12 16.19 32.22
CA VAL A 575 1.34 16.34 33.66
C VAL A 575 2.83 16.28 33.99
N GLU A 576 3.23 16.99 35.05
CA GLU A 576 4.63 17.13 35.48
C GLU A 576 4.90 16.49 36.84
N SER A 577 3.87 15.93 37.48
CA SER A 577 4.01 15.21 38.74
C SER A 577 3.16 13.94 38.83
N VAL A 578 3.58 12.99 39.66
CA VAL A 578 2.80 11.76 39.94
C VAL A 578 1.43 12.10 40.54
N LYS A 579 1.33 13.21 41.28
CA LYS A 579 0.06 13.66 41.86
C LYS A 579 -0.92 14.08 40.77
N GLU A 580 -0.49 14.96 39.87
CA GLU A 580 -1.28 15.38 38.71
C GLU A 580 -1.67 14.18 37.83
N ALA A 581 -0.76 13.22 37.63
CA ALA A 581 -1.06 12.02 36.86
C ALA A 581 -2.24 11.23 37.45
N LEU A 582 -2.31 11.11 38.79
CA LEU A 582 -3.42 10.44 39.48
C LEU A 582 -4.72 11.24 39.39
N GLU A 583 -4.66 12.57 39.35
CA GLU A 583 -5.81 13.46 39.20
C GLU A 583 -6.36 13.38 37.77
N ALA A 584 -5.49 13.47 36.75
CA ALA A 584 -5.82 13.28 35.35
C ALA A 584 -6.49 11.92 35.07
N ALA A 585 -5.93 10.84 35.64
CA ALA A 585 -6.52 9.51 35.48
C ALA A 585 -7.88 9.35 36.18
N ALA A 586 -8.14 10.11 37.25
CA ALA A 586 -9.45 10.12 37.89
C ALA A 586 -10.51 10.85 37.03
N GLU A 587 -10.09 11.83 36.23
CA GLU A 587 -10.95 12.54 35.29
C GLU A 587 -11.21 11.71 34.02
N ILE A 588 -10.17 11.10 33.45
CA ILE A 588 -10.29 10.26 32.23
C ILE A 588 -11.00 8.93 32.53
N GLY A 589 -10.68 8.30 33.67
CA GLY A 589 -11.10 6.95 34.03
C GLY A 589 -10.13 5.87 33.54
N PHE A 590 -9.91 4.85 34.38
CA PHE A 590 -9.06 3.70 34.05
C PHE A 590 -9.75 2.73 33.06
N PRO A 591 -8.98 1.99 32.23
CA PRO A 591 -7.52 2.03 32.12
C PRO A 591 -7.01 3.26 31.34
N VAL A 592 -5.83 3.76 31.72
CA VAL A 592 -5.14 4.89 31.07
C VAL A 592 -3.78 4.48 30.52
N MET A 593 -3.36 5.10 29.43
CA MET A 593 -2.02 4.99 28.86
C MET A 593 -1.13 6.10 29.42
N VAL A 594 0.09 5.76 29.82
CA VAL A 594 1.14 6.72 30.18
C VAL A 594 2.15 6.77 29.03
N ARG A 595 2.53 7.97 28.55
CA ARG A 595 3.63 8.15 27.58
C ARG A 595 4.54 9.28 28.02
N ALA A 596 5.86 9.12 27.91
CA ALA A 596 6.81 10.19 28.20
C ALA A 596 6.96 11.16 27.01
N ALA A 597 7.14 12.46 27.28
CA ALA A 597 7.50 13.44 26.25
C ALA A 597 9.00 13.38 25.90
N TYR A 598 9.38 13.79 24.68
CA TYR A 598 10.76 13.80 24.16
C TYR A 598 11.49 12.45 24.29
N ALA A 599 10.73 11.35 24.19
CA ALA A 599 11.21 9.99 24.34
C ALA A 599 10.95 9.17 23.07
N LEU A 600 11.81 8.18 22.81
CA LEU A 600 11.72 7.30 21.65
C LEU A 600 11.31 5.88 22.05
N GLY A 601 10.62 5.16 21.15
CA GLY A 601 10.29 3.75 21.33
C GLY A 601 9.39 3.49 22.54
N GLY A 602 8.59 4.49 22.94
CA GLY A 602 7.75 4.45 24.12
C GLY A 602 8.52 4.24 25.42
N LEU A 603 9.77 4.67 25.53
CA LEU A 603 10.54 4.63 26.79
C LEU A 603 9.75 5.32 27.91
N GLY A 604 9.55 4.64 29.04
CA GLY A 604 8.76 5.16 30.17
C GLY A 604 7.24 5.12 29.97
N SER A 605 6.76 4.55 28.86
CA SER A 605 5.33 4.35 28.64
C SER A 605 4.79 3.07 29.29
N GLY A 606 3.47 3.02 29.48
CA GLY A 606 2.81 1.79 29.92
C GLY A 606 1.32 1.95 30.15
N LEU A 607 0.59 0.83 30.06
CA LEU A 607 -0.81 0.75 30.43
C LEU A 607 -0.97 0.67 31.95
N ALA A 608 -1.77 1.57 32.51
CA ALA A 608 -2.19 1.52 33.89
C ALA A 608 -3.67 1.12 33.97
N GLU A 609 -3.95 -0.05 34.52
CA GLU A 609 -5.32 -0.53 34.75
C GLU A 609 -5.92 0.00 36.05
N ASP A 610 -5.06 0.46 36.97
CA ASP A 610 -5.47 0.99 38.27
C ASP A 610 -4.50 2.07 38.78
N ARG A 611 -4.89 2.68 39.90
CA ARG A 611 -4.16 3.76 40.57
C ARG A 611 -2.77 3.34 41.04
N HIS A 612 -2.59 2.10 41.50
CA HIS A 612 -1.31 1.60 41.99
C HIS A 612 -0.33 1.42 40.83
N LYS A 613 -0.79 0.82 39.73
CA LYS A 613 -0.01 0.64 38.51
C LYS A 613 0.39 1.97 37.88
N LEU A 614 -0.53 2.94 37.85
CA LEU A 614 -0.24 4.29 37.37
C LEU A 614 0.88 4.95 38.17
N LYS A 615 0.83 4.86 39.51
CA LYS A 615 1.87 5.43 40.37
C LYS A 615 3.25 4.83 40.08
N ASP A 616 3.33 3.51 39.90
CA ASP A 616 4.58 2.82 39.56
C ASP A 616 5.13 3.26 38.20
N ILE A 617 4.29 3.31 37.17
CA ILE A 617 4.70 3.71 35.81
C ILE A 617 5.11 5.18 35.79
N ALA A 618 4.29 6.09 36.34
CA ALA A 618 4.59 7.52 36.37
C ALA A 618 5.88 7.83 37.13
N THR A 619 6.13 7.16 38.27
CA THR A 619 7.38 7.34 39.03
C THR A 619 8.61 6.99 38.20
N LYS A 620 8.54 5.89 37.43
CA LYS A 620 9.63 5.49 36.53
C LYS A 620 9.78 6.44 35.35
N ALA A 621 8.67 6.88 34.76
CA ALA A 621 8.68 7.79 33.63
C ALA A 621 9.29 9.16 33.98
N PHE A 622 8.96 9.72 35.15
CA PHE A 622 9.52 11.00 35.61
C PHE A 622 11.01 10.94 35.96
N ALA A 623 11.60 9.76 36.11
CA ALA A 623 13.05 9.62 36.24
C ALA A 623 13.79 9.86 34.90
N MET A 624 13.06 9.88 33.78
CA MET A 624 13.62 9.97 32.42
C MET A 624 13.10 11.18 31.63
N SER A 625 11.90 11.68 31.95
CA SER A 625 11.31 12.86 31.30
C SER A 625 10.66 13.77 32.34
N ASN A 626 10.65 15.08 32.08
CA ASN A 626 10.02 16.05 32.98
C ASN A 626 8.49 16.11 32.80
N GLN A 627 7.96 15.54 31.72
CA GLN A 627 6.54 15.57 31.39
C GLN A 627 6.09 14.19 30.88
N ILE A 628 4.90 13.76 31.32
CA ILE A 628 4.22 12.58 30.79
C ILE A 628 2.80 12.93 30.37
N LEU A 629 2.25 12.16 29.43
CA LEU A 629 0.88 12.24 28.98
C LEU A 629 0.08 11.09 29.61
N ILE A 630 -1.02 11.42 30.28
CA ILE A 630 -2.04 10.47 30.73
C ILE A 630 -3.19 10.50 29.75
N GLU A 631 -3.42 9.41 29.05
CA GLU A 631 -4.37 9.34 27.93
C GLU A 631 -5.39 8.21 28.14
N LYS A 632 -6.62 8.39 27.64
CA LYS A 632 -7.63 7.33 27.58
C LYS A 632 -7.08 6.13 26.82
N SER A 633 -7.20 4.94 27.39
CA SER A 633 -6.80 3.71 26.68
C SER A 633 -7.71 3.45 25.47
N LEU A 634 -7.10 3.26 24.32
CA LEU A 634 -7.74 2.81 23.08
C LEU A 634 -7.34 1.35 22.74
N LEU A 635 -7.07 0.54 23.77
CA LEU A 635 -6.63 -0.85 23.63
C LEU A 635 -7.57 -1.64 22.71
N GLY A 636 -7.00 -2.37 21.76
CA GLY A 636 -7.77 -3.18 20.81
C GLY A 636 -8.25 -2.45 19.56
N TRP A 637 -8.01 -1.13 19.45
CA TRP A 637 -8.25 -0.40 18.19
C TRP A 637 -7.21 -0.78 17.14
N LYS A 638 -7.56 -0.65 15.86
CA LYS A 638 -6.61 -0.86 14.76
C LYS A 638 -5.57 0.26 14.81
N GLU A 639 -4.30 -0.07 14.70
CA GLU A 639 -3.23 0.91 14.61
C GLU A 639 -2.75 0.98 13.16
N VAL A 640 -2.77 2.20 12.59
CA VAL A 640 -2.49 2.47 11.19
C VAL A 640 -1.51 3.63 11.08
N GLU A 641 -0.50 3.51 10.23
CA GLU A 641 0.53 4.52 10.04
C GLU A 641 0.58 5.00 8.59
N TYR A 642 0.94 6.26 8.37
CA TYR A 642 1.21 6.84 7.05
C TYR A 642 2.55 7.56 7.04
N GLU A 643 3.31 7.35 5.96
CA GLU A 643 4.51 8.10 5.62
C GLU A 643 4.13 9.21 4.65
N VAL A 644 4.34 10.46 5.05
CA VAL A 644 3.89 11.64 4.31
C VAL A 644 5.09 12.46 3.90
N VAL A 645 5.09 12.92 2.65
CA VAL A 645 6.12 13.81 2.12
C VAL A 645 5.49 15.11 1.67
N ARG A 646 6.06 16.23 2.12
CA ARG A 646 5.61 17.57 1.78
C ARG A 646 6.77 18.44 1.33
N ASP A 647 6.63 19.08 0.17
CA ASP A 647 7.61 20.05 -0.31
C ASP A 647 7.28 21.50 0.10
N SER A 648 8.22 22.39 -0.20
CA SER A 648 8.11 23.82 0.11
C SER A 648 7.03 24.55 -0.73
N ALA A 649 6.57 23.94 -1.82
CA ALA A 649 5.46 24.42 -2.66
C ALA A 649 4.09 23.90 -2.22
N ASP A 650 4.01 23.18 -1.09
CA ASP A 650 2.80 22.61 -0.51
C ASP A 650 2.22 21.40 -1.25
N ASN A 651 2.99 20.83 -2.19
CA ASN A 651 2.70 19.51 -2.74
C ASN A 651 2.91 18.50 -1.60
N CYS A 652 1.90 17.66 -1.35
CA CYS A 652 1.87 16.77 -0.19
C CYS A 652 1.28 15.42 -0.63
N VAL A 653 2.01 14.33 -0.41
CA VAL A 653 1.66 12.98 -0.87
C VAL A 653 1.86 11.97 0.26
N THR A 654 1.10 10.88 0.26
CA THR A 654 1.32 9.76 1.18
C THR A 654 2.00 8.60 0.47
N VAL A 655 3.25 8.32 0.84
CA VAL A 655 4.14 7.39 0.12
C VAL A 655 3.91 5.94 0.53
N CYS A 656 3.57 5.70 1.79
CA CYS A 656 3.34 4.36 2.30
C CYS A 656 2.28 4.41 3.38
N ASN A 657 1.49 3.35 3.48
CA ASN A 657 0.59 3.13 4.58
C ASN A 657 0.82 1.73 5.15
N MET A 658 0.70 1.62 6.47
CA MET A 658 1.01 0.41 7.21
C MET A 658 -0.12 0.08 8.19
N GLU A 659 -0.42 -1.20 8.35
CA GLU A 659 -1.38 -1.71 9.33
C GLU A 659 -0.69 -2.64 10.30
N ASN A 660 -0.86 -2.39 11.59
CA ASN A 660 -0.35 -3.28 12.62
C ASN A 660 -1.25 -4.52 12.71
N PHE A 661 -0.63 -5.70 12.64
CA PHE A 661 -1.30 -6.96 12.92
C PHE A 661 -1.69 -7.06 14.40
N ASP A 662 -0.79 -6.64 15.29
CA ASP A 662 -1.09 -6.48 16.70
C ASP A 662 -1.88 -5.17 16.91
N PRO A 663 -3.03 -5.18 17.60
CA PRO A 663 -3.81 -3.98 17.83
C PRO A 663 -3.13 -3.04 18.83
N LEU A 664 -3.63 -1.79 18.91
CA LEU A 664 -3.07 -0.76 19.77
C LEU A 664 -2.89 -1.26 21.21
N GLY A 665 -1.70 -1.01 21.76
CA GLY A 665 -1.25 -1.51 23.06
C GLY A 665 0.13 -2.17 22.97
N VAL A 666 0.51 -2.62 21.78
CA VAL A 666 1.87 -3.02 21.40
C VAL A 666 2.47 -1.90 20.55
N HIS A 667 3.65 -1.39 20.90
CA HIS A 667 4.31 -0.33 20.15
C HIS A 667 4.57 -0.77 18.70
N THR A 668 4.37 0.10 17.71
CA THR A 668 4.63 -0.15 16.26
C THR A 668 5.95 -0.88 16.00
N GLY A 669 7.05 -0.38 16.58
CA GLY A 669 8.36 -1.02 16.57
C GLY A 669 8.44 -2.46 17.12
N ASP A 670 7.58 -2.85 18.06
CA ASP A 670 7.44 -4.21 18.61
C ASP A 670 6.24 -4.99 18.04
N SER A 671 5.49 -4.41 17.09
CA SER A 671 4.36 -5.05 16.43
C SER A 671 4.79 -5.76 15.15
N ILE A 672 4.05 -6.80 14.78
CA ILE A 672 4.00 -7.28 13.39
C ILE A 672 3.26 -6.23 12.58
N VAL A 673 3.80 -5.83 11.42
CA VAL A 673 3.25 -4.77 10.57
C VAL A 673 3.17 -5.25 9.13
N VAL A 674 2.10 -4.90 8.42
CA VAL A 674 1.95 -5.18 6.99
C VAL A 674 1.82 -3.90 6.17
N ALA A 675 2.32 -3.92 4.93
CA ALA A 675 2.18 -2.83 3.95
C ALA A 675 1.78 -3.39 2.57
N PRO A 676 0.76 -2.81 1.90
CA PRO A 676 -0.17 -1.80 2.41
C PRO A 676 -1.14 -2.37 3.47
N SER A 677 -2.01 -1.53 4.03
CA SER A 677 -3.12 -2.01 4.89
C SER A 677 -4.07 -2.97 4.17
N GLN A 678 -4.66 -3.90 4.92
CA GLN A 678 -5.48 -5.00 4.42
C GLN A 678 -6.95 -4.91 4.83
N THR A 679 -7.25 -4.34 5.99
CA THR A 679 -8.61 -4.42 6.55
C THR A 679 -9.35 -3.08 6.55
N LEU A 680 -8.84 -2.11 5.79
CA LEU A 680 -9.47 -0.80 5.60
C LEU A 680 -10.32 -0.78 4.33
N SER A 681 -11.53 -0.25 4.44
CA SER A 681 -12.32 0.15 3.28
C SER A 681 -11.69 1.36 2.56
N ASN A 682 -12.10 1.63 1.31
CA ASN A 682 -11.66 2.83 0.59
C ASN A 682 -11.99 4.12 1.36
N TYR A 683 -13.13 4.17 2.04
CA TYR A 683 -13.50 5.33 2.86
C TYR A 683 -12.56 5.53 4.05
N GLU A 684 -12.26 4.47 4.82
CA GLU A 684 -11.34 4.57 5.96
C GLU A 684 -9.92 4.93 5.50
N TYR A 685 -9.43 4.30 4.43
CA TYR A 685 -8.12 4.59 3.86
C TYR A 685 -7.98 6.06 3.46
N HIS A 686 -8.92 6.58 2.66
CA HIS A 686 -8.83 7.96 2.18
C HIS A 686 -9.17 8.99 3.25
N MET A 687 -10.00 8.66 4.24
CA MET A 687 -10.24 9.50 5.42
C MET A 687 -8.93 9.71 6.20
N LEU A 688 -8.21 8.63 6.54
CA LEU A 688 -6.94 8.74 7.29
C LEU A 688 -5.85 9.41 6.44
N ARG A 689 -5.81 9.14 5.14
CA ARG A 689 -4.91 9.81 4.19
C ARG A 689 -5.16 11.32 4.12
N GLU A 690 -6.41 11.75 3.96
CA GLU A 690 -6.78 13.17 3.90
C GLU A 690 -6.42 13.88 5.20
N THR A 691 -6.72 13.27 6.35
CA THR A 691 -6.31 13.77 7.66
C THR A 691 -4.79 13.89 7.77
N ALA A 692 -4.03 12.91 7.25
CA ALA A 692 -2.56 12.95 7.29
C ALA A 692 -2.04 14.18 6.54
N ILE A 693 -2.50 14.38 5.31
CA ILE A 693 -2.13 15.54 4.48
C ILE A 693 -2.52 16.86 5.16
N LYS A 694 -3.74 16.93 5.74
CA LYS A 694 -4.24 18.12 6.45
C LYS A 694 -3.38 18.47 7.65
N VAL A 695 -3.05 17.49 8.49
CA VAL A 695 -2.22 17.65 9.70
C VAL A 695 -0.80 18.09 9.32
N VAL A 696 -0.17 17.40 8.37
CA VAL A 696 1.20 17.69 7.93
C VAL A 696 1.32 19.09 7.33
N ARG A 697 0.33 19.52 6.54
CA ARG A 697 0.26 20.91 6.04
C ARG A 697 0.09 21.92 7.17
N HIS A 698 -0.78 21.64 8.14
CA HIS A 698 -1.02 22.54 9.27
C HIS A 698 0.22 22.72 10.17
N LEU A 699 0.96 21.64 10.41
CA LEU A 699 2.21 21.65 11.18
C LEU A 699 3.38 22.31 10.43
N GLY A 700 3.23 22.58 9.13
CA GLY A 700 4.26 23.24 8.32
C GLY A 700 5.48 22.36 8.01
N ILE A 701 5.31 21.04 8.00
CA ILE A 701 6.40 20.08 7.75
C ILE A 701 6.93 20.24 6.33
N VAL A 702 8.25 20.20 6.17
CA VAL A 702 8.94 20.20 4.87
C VAL A 702 9.98 19.09 4.87
N GLY A 703 9.83 18.13 3.97
CA GLY A 703 10.55 16.86 3.98
C GLY A 703 9.58 15.70 4.19
N GLU A 704 9.94 14.79 5.08
CA GLU A 704 9.17 13.58 5.40
C GLU A 704 8.71 13.62 6.87
N CYS A 705 7.59 12.94 7.14
CA CYS A 705 7.17 12.58 8.49
C CYS A 705 6.30 11.33 8.51
N ASN A 706 6.25 10.69 9.67
CA ASN A 706 5.35 9.58 9.99
C ASN A 706 4.18 10.08 10.85
N ILE A 707 2.95 9.63 10.58
CA ILE A 707 1.76 9.89 11.41
C ILE A 707 1.07 8.57 11.76
N GLN A 708 0.62 8.45 13.01
CA GLN A 708 -0.01 7.24 13.55
C GLN A 708 -1.45 7.49 14.01
N TYR A 709 -2.31 6.52 13.75
CA TYR A 709 -3.74 6.55 14.07
C TYR A 709 -4.15 5.33 14.89
N ALA A 710 -5.09 5.55 15.80
CA ALA A 710 -5.97 4.49 16.29
C ALA A 710 -7.32 4.62 15.58
N LEU A 711 -7.73 3.59 14.83
CA LEU A 711 -9.03 3.50 14.17
C LEU A 711 -9.92 2.49 14.90
N HIS A 712 -11.14 2.91 15.24
CA HIS A 712 -12.11 2.04 15.91
C HIS A 712 -12.52 0.88 14.97
N PRO A 713 -12.48 -0.37 15.43
CA PRO A 713 -12.66 -1.53 14.54
C PRO A 713 -14.09 -1.70 14.00
N GLN A 714 -15.07 -0.96 14.55
CA GLN A 714 -16.49 -1.07 14.19
C GLN A 714 -17.14 0.26 13.78
N SER A 715 -16.35 1.31 13.53
CA SER A 715 -16.88 2.61 13.13
C SER A 715 -15.80 3.44 12.42
N LEU A 716 -16.16 4.65 12.00
CA LEU A 716 -15.25 5.63 11.41
C LEU A 716 -14.58 6.53 12.47
N GLU A 717 -14.73 6.20 13.75
CA GLU A 717 -14.07 6.95 14.82
C GLU A 717 -12.57 6.67 14.80
N TYR A 718 -11.77 7.72 14.81
CA TYR A 718 -10.31 7.62 14.89
C TYR A 718 -9.75 8.68 15.83
N CYS A 719 -8.54 8.44 16.31
CA CYS A 719 -7.70 9.41 17.00
C CYS A 719 -6.30 9.42 16.38
N ILE A 720 -5.70 10.60 16.27
CA ILE A 720 -4.27 10.76 15.99
C ILE A 720 -3.52 10.45 17.28
N ILE A 721 -2.52 9.57 17.18
CA ILE A 721 -1.67 9.16 18.31
C ILE A 721 -0.44 10.04 18.40
N GLU A 722 0.30 10.17 17.29
CA GLU A 722 1.48 11.02 17.20
C GLU A 722 1.87 11.35 15.76
N VAL A 723 2.73 12.36 15.61
CA VAL A 723 3.44 12.69 14.37
C VAL A 723 4.93 12.77 14.69
N ASN A 724 5.74 12.05 13.93
CA ASN A 724 7.20 12.08 14.01
C ASN A 724 7.74 12.93 12.85
N ALA A 725 8.13 14.18 13.09
CA ALA A 725 8.63 15.13 12.08
C ALA A 725 10.12 14.91 11.72
N ARG A 726 10.49 13.64 11.54
CA ARG A 726 11.83 13.19 11.19
C ARG A 726 11.76 11.78 10.58
N LEU A 727 12.84 11.38 9.92
CA LEU A 727 13.00 9.98 9.54
C LEU A 727 12.98 9.08 10.78
N SER A 728 12.54 7.86 10.56
CA SER A 728 12.22 6.88 11.57
C SER A 728 12.47 5.46 11.06
N ARG A 729 12.25 4.47 11.94
CA ARG A 729 12.20 3.06 11.55
C ARG A 729 11.09 2.81 10.53
N SER A 730 9.92 3.43 10.73
CA SER A 730 8.78 3.36 9.81
C SER A 730 9.13 3.91 8.42
N SER A 731 9.88 5.02 8.34
CA SER A 731 10.31 5.58 7.04
C SER A 731 11.35 4.69 6.34
N ALA A 732 12.27 4.07 7.08
CA ALA A 732 13.21 3.11 6.50
C ALA A 732 12.49 1.87 5.97
N LEU A 733 11.60 1.28 6.77
CA LEU A 733 10.73 0.18 6.37
C LEU A 733 9.92 0.53 5.12
N ALA A 734 9.27 1.70 5.09
CA ALA A 734 8.50 2.17 3.95
C ALA A 734 9.34 2.37 2.69
N SER A 735 10.57 2.89 2.83
CA SER A 735 11.48 3.05 1.70
C SER A 735 11.83 1.70 1.08
N LYS A 736 12.07 0.67 1.90
CA LYS A 736 12.33 -0.70 1.43
C LYS A 736 11.05 -1.37 0.88
N ALA A 737 9.91 -1.15 1.51
CA ALA A 737 8.64 -1.75 1.10
C ALA A 737 8.19 -1.22 -0.28
N THR A 738 8.35 0.08 -0.52
CA THR A 738 7.84 0.75 -1.71
C THR A 738 8.88 0.85 -2.83
N GLY A 739 10.17 0.87 -2.48
CA GLY A 739 11.25 1.29 -3.40
C GLY A 739 11.39 2.81 -3.56
N TYR A 740 10.65 3.59 -2.76
CA TYR A 740 10.68 5.06 -2.76
C TYR A 740 11.71 5.57 -1.73
N PRO A 741 12.81 6.23 -2.12
CA PRO A 741 13.89 6.58 -1.19
C PRO A 741 13.55 7.83 -0.37
N LEU A 742 12.76 7.69 0.70
CA LEU A 742 12.23 8.81 1.51
C LEU A 742 13.33 9.76 1.99
N ALA A 743 14.44 9.22 2.51
CA ALA A 743 15.54 10.04 3.04
C ALA A 743 16.23 10.91 1.98
N PHE A 744 16.44 10.34 0.78
CA PHE A 744 17.02 11.06 -0.35
C PHE A 744 16.10 12.20 -0.80
N ILE A 745 14.81 11.91 -0.92
CA ILE A 745 13.81 12.88 -1.36
C ILE A 745 13.65 13.97 -0.31
N ALA A 746 13.53 13.63 0.97
CA ALA A 746 13.47 14.60 2.07
C ALA A 746 14.67 15.56 2.07
N ALA A 747 15.89 15.07 1.79
CA ALA A 747 17.07 15.91 1.68
C ALA A 747 17.03 16.86 0.47
N LYS A 748 16.54 16.41 -0.70
CA LYS A 748 16.30 17.29 -1.87
C LYS A 748 15.26 18.37 -1.56
N LEU A 749 14.18 18.01 -0.87
CA LEU A 749 13.13 18.96 -0.46
C LEU A 749 13.67 19.98 0.56
N ALA A 750 14.53 19.54 1.48
CA ALA A 750 15.15 20.40 2.48
C ALA A 750 16.02 21.52 1.89
N VAL A 751 16.54 21.34 0.68
CA VAL A 751 17.29 22.36 -0.09
C VAL A 751 16.45 23.07 -1.16
N GLY A 752 15.13 22.90 -1.14
CA GLY A 752 14.18 23.69 -1.92
C GLY A 752 13.76 23.10 -3.27
N ARG A 753 14.14 21.85 -3.59
CA ARG A 753 13.54 21.13 -4.73
C ARG A 753 12.08 20.82 -4.46
N GLN A 754 11.29 20.69 -5.54
CA GLN A 754 9.89 20.30 -5.47
C GLN A 754 9.69 18.85 -5.93
N LEU A 755 8.65 18.18 -5.46
CA LEU A 755 8.39 16.78 -5.81
C LEU A 755 8.34 16.52 -7.33
N PRO A 756 7.68 17.36 -8.17
CA PRO A 756 7.65 17.15 -9.61
C PRO A 756 9.01 17.37 -10.30
N GLU A 757 9.92 18.11 -9.68
CA GLU A 757 11.27 18.36 -10.21
C GLU A 757 12.24 17.20 -9.92
N ILE A 758 11.90 16.33 -8.95
CA ILE A 758 12.72 15.20 -8.54
C ILE A 758 12.32 13.97 -9.35
N LYS A 759 13.31 13.26 -9.89
CA LYS A 759 13.11 12.05 -10.69
C LYS A 759 12.85 10.83 -9.79
N ASN A 760 11.93 9.95 -10.18
CA ASN A 760 11.81 8.63 -9.57
C ASN A 760 13.05 7.78 -9.92
N ALA A 761 13.85 7.43 -8.91
CA ALA A 761 15.08 6.66 -9.07
C ALA A 761 14.85 5.26 -9.66
N THR A 762 13.65 4.68 -9.43
CA THR A 762 13.30 3.32 -9.85
C THR A 762 12.90 3.25 -11.32
N THR A 763 12.03 4.15 -11.80
CA THR A 763 11.54 4.14 -13.19
C THR A 763 12.38 4.99 -14.13
N GLN A 764 13.09 5.99 -13.61
CA GLN A 764 13.89 6.96 -14.37
C GLN A 764 13.12 7.66 -15.51
N SER A 765 11.79 7.62 -15.48
CA SER A 765 10.91 8.20 -16.51
C SER A 765 9.75 8.98 -15.90
N THR A 766 9.49 8.80 -14.60
CA THR A 766 8.45 9.51 -13.84
C THR A 766 9.08 10.43 -12.79
N THR A 767 8.26 11.27 -12.16
CA THR A 767 8.69 12.14 -11.06
C THR A 767 8.56 11.43 -9.70
N ALA A 768 9.08 12.04 -8.64
CA ALA A 768 8.85 11.63 -7.25
C ALA A 768 7.47 12.10 -6.73
N CYS A 769 6.72 12.90 -7.49
CA CYS A 769 5.39 13.32 -7.11
C CYS A 769 4.37 12.22 -7.47
N PHE A 770 4.27 11.19 -6.64
CA PHE A 770 3.27 10.13 -6.79
C PHE A 770 3.10 9.36 -5.47
N GLU A 771 2.09 8.49 -5.41
CA GLU A 771 1.92 7.52 -4.33
C GLU A 771 2.22 6.11 -4.86
N PRO A 772 3.21 5.40 -4.32
CA PRO A 772 3.54 4.04 -4.77
C PRO A 772 2.35 3.08 -4.79
N SER A 773 2.27 2.28 -5.85
CA SER A 773 1.35 1.14 -5.95
C SER A 773 2.14 -0.16 -5.83
N LEU A 774 1.76 -1.01 -4.88
CA LEU A 774 2.40 -2.29 -4.60
C LEU A 774 1.54 -3.43 -5.17
N ASP A 775 2.09 -4.28 -6.03
CA ASP A 775 1.45 -5.52 -6.50
C ASP A 775 1.88 -6.76 -5.69
N TYR A 776 2.27 -6.50 -4.45
CA TYR A 776 2.75 -7.43 -3.42
C TYR A 776 2.36 -6.92 -2.02
N ILE A 777 2.57 -7.76 -1.00
CA ILE A 777 2.40 -7.43 0.41
C ILE A 777 3.72 -7.64 1.15
N VAL A 778 4.05 -6.66 1.99
CA VAL A 778 5.22 -6.69 2.87
C VAL A 778 4.78 -7.04 4.28
N THR A 779 5.56 -7.88 4.97
CA THR A 779 5.39 -8.17 6.41
C THR A 779 6.69 -7.87 7.14
N LYS A 780 6.62 -6.97 8.12
CA LYS A 780 7.69 -6.71 9.07
C LYS A 780 7.42 -7.45 10.37
N ILE A 781 8.45 -8.07 10.95
CA ILE A 781 8.38 -8.66 12.28
C ILE A 781 9.60 -8.21 13.10
N PRO A 782 9.42 -7.79 14.37
CA PRO A 782 10.54 -7.45 15.24
C PRO A 782 11.37 -8.68 15.63
N ARG A 783 12.65 -8.43 15.95
CA ARG A 783 13.58 -9.40 16.52
C ARG A 783 13.79 -9.09 17.99
N TRP A 784 13.67 -10.10 18.85
CA TRP A 784 13.88 -9.98 20.30
C TRP A 784 14.99 -10.90 20.81
N ASP A 785 15.73 -10.44 21.84
CA ASP A 785 16.78 -11.19 22.54
C ASP A 785 16.51 -11.31 24.06
N LEU A 786 15.23 -11.35 24.45
CA LEU A 786 14.79 -11.27 25.85
C LEU A 786 15.29 -12.44 26.72
N ASP A 787 15.63 -13.60 26.14
CA ASP A 787 16.14 -14.75 26.89
C ASP A 787 17.50 -14.51 27.57
N ARG A 788 18.28 -13.52 27.11
CA ARG A 788 19.55 -13.15 27.74
C ARG A 788 19.36 -12.38 29.05
N PHE A 789 18.18 -11.83 29.28
CA PHE A 789 17.87 -10.96 30.42
C PHE A 789 16.89 -11.64 31.37
N GLN A 790 17.39 -12.46 32.30
CA GLN A 790 16.56 -13.30 33.19
C GLN A 790 15.56 -12.52 34.06
N LEU A 791 15.88 -11.27 34.39
CA LEU A 791 15.04 -10.39 35.23
C LEU A 791 14.06 -9.53 34.41
N THR A 792 14.11 -9.61 33.07
CA THR A 792 13.27 -8.81 32.19
C THR A 792 12.06 -9.61 31.72
N SER A 793 10.86 -9.03 31.85
CA SER A 793 9.63 -9.65 31.36
C SER A 793 9.67 -9.83 29.84
N LYS A 794 9.20 -11.00 29.38
CA LYS A 794 9.01 -11.37 27.97
C LYS A 794 7.75 -10.77 27.33
N GLN A 795 6.91 -10.12 28.15
CA GLN A 795 5.74 -9.40 27.66
C GLN A 795 6.17 -8.19 26.84
N ILE A 796 5.42 -7.88 25.80
CA ILE A 796 5.60 -6.68 24.98
C ILE A 796 4.40 -5.75 25.19
N GLY A 797 4.56 -4.47 24.90
CA GLY A 797 3.53 -3.46 25.14
C GLY A 797 3.93 -2.14 24.48
N SER A 798 3.54 -1.01 25.07
CA SER A 798 3.80 0.32 24.52
C SER A 798 5.27 0.75 24.57
N SER A 799 6.15 0.06 25.31
CA SER A 799 7.59 0.33 25.36
C SER A 799 8.34 -0.76 24.61
N MET A 800 9.10 -0.35 23.59
CA MET A 800 9.87 -1.24 22.71
C MET A 800 10.92 -2.04 23.48
N LYS A 801 11.08 -3.30 23.08
CA LYS A 801 12.13 -4.20 23.57
C LYS A 801 12.84 -4.97 22.46
N SER A 802 12.37 -4.85 21.22
CA SER A 802 13.03 -5.41 20.06
C SER A 802 14.41 -4.79 19.84
N VAL A 803 15.34 -5.60 19.30
CA VAL A 803 16.74 -5.25 19.05
C VAL A 803 17.07 -5.13 17.57
N GLY A 804 16.09 -5.36 16.71
CA GLY A 804 16.17 -5.31 15.26
C GLY A 804 14.84 -5.76 14.65
N GLU A 805 14.80 -5.88 13.33
CA GLU A 805 13.60 -6.32 12.61
C GLU A 805 13.94 -7.00 11.29
N VAL A 806 12.96 -7.70 10.73
CA VAL A 806 13.03 -8.30 9.40
C VAL A 806 11.89 -7.78 8.56
N MET A 807 12.08 -7.80 7.24
CA MET A 807 11.02 -7.53 6.27
C MET A 807 10.98 -8.66 5.25
N ALA A 808 9.78 -9.15 4.94
CA ALA A 808 9.58 -10.12 3.88
C ALA A 808 8.56 -9.62 2.86
N ILE A 809 8.73 -10.07 1.62
CA ILE A 809 7.85 -9.71 0.52
C ILE A 809 7.23 -11.00 -0.02
N GLY A 810 5.92 -10.97 -0.18
CA GLY A 810 5.13 -12.04 -0.75
C GLY A 810 3.97 -11.48 -1.54
N ARG A 811 3.30 -12.36 -2.28
CA ARG A 811 2.16 -12.01 -3.12
C ARG A 811 0.83 -12.58 -2.58
N THR A 812 0.92 -13.21 -1.41
CA THR A 812 -0.15 -13.53 -0.48
C THR A 812 0.33 -13.15 0.93
N PHE A 813 -0.59 -12.88 1.85
CA PHE A 813 -0.23 -12.61 3.25
C PHE A 813 0.51 -13.80 3.86
N GLU A 814 0.06 -15.02 3.57
CA GLU A 814 0.63 -16.26 4.07
C GLU A 814 2.10 -16.42 3.63
N GLU A 815 2.40 -16.15 2.35
CA GLU A 815 3.76 -16.18 1.81
C GLU A 815 4.67 -15.17 2.54
N SER A 816 4.20 -13.94 2.65
CA SER A 816 4.95 -12.84 3.27
C SER A 816 5.22 -13.11 4.76
N LEU A 817 4.19 -13.49 5.52
CA LEU A 817 4.29 -13.78 6.95
C LEU A 817 5.23 -14.96 7.23
N GLN A 818 5.08 -16.09 6.53
CA GLN A 818 5.90 -17.28 6.84
C GLN A 818 7.38 -17.05 6.52
N LYS A 819 7.69 -16.30 5.46
CA LYS A 819 9.07 -15.85 5.19
C LYS A 819 9.58 -14.97 6.32
N ALA A 820 8.83 -13.95 6.72
CA ALA A 820 9.22 -13.04 7.80
C ALA A 820 9.50 -13.82 9.09
N LEU A 821 8.66 -14.79 9.46
CA LEU A 821 8.87 -15.63 10.64
C LEU A 821 10.20 -16.40 10.59
N ARG A 822 10.57 -16.96 9.43
CA ARG A 822 11.86 -17.66 9.25
C ARG A 822 13.06 -16.73 9.31
N MET A 823 12.92 -15.50 8.82
CA MET A 823 13.97 -14.48 8.84
C MET A 823 14.34 -14.04 10.26
N ILE A 824 13.42 -14.11 11.23
CA ILE A 824 13.68 -13.69 12.63
C ILE A 824 14.79 -14.53 13.27
N HIS A 825 14.79 -15.85 13.02
CA HIS A 825 15.75 -16.75 13.63
C HIS A 825 15.81 -18.12 12.90
N PRO A 826 16.99 -18.73 12.72
CA PRO A 826 17.14 -20.03 12.04
C PRO A 826 16.38 -21.21 12.66
N SER A 827 15.96 -21.10 13.93
CA SER A 827 15.17 -22.14 14.60
C SER A 827 13.66 -22.05 14.34
N ILE A 828 13.19 -20.97 13.72
CA ILE A 828 11.78 -20.78 13.36
C ILE A 828 11.60 -21.26 11.92
N GLU A 829 10.60 -22.12 11.70
CA GLU A 829 10.39 -22.77 10.41
C GLU A 829 9.27 -22.13 9.58
N GLY A 830 8.58 -21.14 10.14
CA GLY A 830 7.38 -20.52 9.59
C GLY A 830 6.33 -20.34 10.69
N PHE A 831 5.05 -20.37 10.34
CA PHE A 831 3.96 -20.32 11.31
C PHE A 831 3.72 -21.72 11.91
N VAL A 832 4.43 -22.00 13.02
CA VAL A 832 4.43 -23.31 13.69
C VAL A 832 4.09 -23.19 15.17
N SER A 833 3.54 -24.25 15.74
CA SER A 833 3.10 -24.28 17.15
C SER A 833 4.26 -24.40 18.13
N GLN A 834 5.43 -24.92 17.71
CA GLN A 834 6.61 -25.05 18.56
C GLN A 834 7.20 -23.68 18.88
N GLN A 835 7.67 -23.49 20.12
CA GLN A 835 8.36 -22.26 20.48
C GLN A 835 9.76 -22.21 19.84
N PRO A 836 10.31 -21.00 19.64
CA PRO A 836 11.67 -20.82 19.15
C PRO A 836 12.70 -21.60 19.98
N MET A 837 13.77 -22.04 19.32
CA MET A 837 14.87 -22.82 19.91
C MET A 837 14.42 -24.20 20.46
N GLY A 838 13.27 -24.72 20.02
CA GLY A 838 12.77 -26.03 20.44
C GLY A 838 12.28 -26.06 21.89
N LYS A 839 11.97 -24.91 22.49
CA LYS A 839 11.45 -24.83 23.86
C LYS A 839 10.06 -25.46 23.95
N ALA A 840 9.84 -26.23 25.00
CA ALA A 840 8.52 -26.75 25.31
C ALA A 840 7.68 -25.69 26.03
N TYR A 841 6.37 -25.72 25.83
CA TYR A 841 5.45 -24.96 26.68
C TYR A 841 5.48 -25.54 28.10
N PRO A 842 5.38 -24.69 29.15
CA PRO A 842 5.22 -25.15 30.53
C PRO A 842 4.02 -26.11 30.68
N LEU A 843 4.07 -27.01 31.67
CA LEU A 843 2.97 -27.95 31.95
C LEU A 843 1.69 -27.23 32.40
N ASP A 844 1.85 -26.09 33.07
CA ASP A 844 0.82 -25.19 33.56
C ASP A 844 0.56 -24.01 32.60
N HIS A 845 0.87 -24.17 31.31
CA HIS A 845 0.73 -23.11 30.32
C HIS A 845 -0.74 -22.69 30.14
N ASP A 846 -1.08 -21.48 30.59
CA ASP A 846 -2.37 -20.85 30.35
C ASP A 846 -2.43 -20.25 28.94
N MET A 847 -3.13 -20.95 28.04
CA MET A 847 -3.31 -20.51 26.66
C MET A 847 -4.11 -19.20 26.56
N LYS A 848 -5.11 -18.99 27.42
CA LYS A 848 -5.94 -17.77 27.36
C LYS A 848 -5.11 -16.55 27.74
N GLU A 849 -4.31 -16.67 28.79
CA GLU A 849 -3.40 -15.61 29.21
C GLU A 849 -2.32 -15.35 28.15
N ALA A 850 -1.75 -16.40 27.56
CA ALA A 850 -0.74 -16.28 26.51
C ALA A 850 -1.25 -15.61 25.21
N LEU A 851 -2.56 -15.69 24.94
CA LEU A 851 -3.21 -14.97 23.86
C LEU A 851 -3.56 -13.53 24.27
N ARG A 852 -4.09 -13.35 25.50
CA ARG A 852 -4.53 -12.04 26.01
C ARG A 852 -3.38 -11.07 26.21
N VAL A 853 -2.26 -11.52 26.77
CA VAL A 853 -1.12 -10.67 27.09
C VAL A 853 -0.06 -10.77 25.99
N PRO A 854 0.20 -9.69 25.23
CA PRO A 854 1.20 -9.71 24.18
C PRO A 854 2.60 -10.11 24.69
N SER A 855 3.29 -10.96 23.94
CA SER A 855 4.65 -11.39 24.22
C SER A 855 5.39 -11.71 22.92
N SER A 856 6.72 -11.79 22.98
CA SER A 856 7.54 -12.15 21.81
C SER A 856 7.24 -13.54 21.23
N THR A 857 6.46 -14.38 21.93
CA THR A 857 6.06 -15.72 21.49
C THR A 857 4.57 -15.85 21.13
N ARG A 858 3.80 -14.74 21.16
CA ARG A 858 2.34 -14.77 20.98
C ARG A 858 1.91 -15.43 19.67
N ILE A 859 2.63 -15.19 18.58
CA ILE A 859 2.33 -15.77 17.27
C ILE A 859 2.37 -17.32 17.29
N HIS A 860 3.27 -17.92 18.07
CA HIS A 860 3.35 -19.37 18.25
C HIS A 860 2.21 -19.90 19.12
N SER A 861 1.81 -19.13 20.14
CA SER A 861 0.62 -19.43 20.96
C SER A 861 -0.66 -19.41 20.12
N ILE A 862 -0.79 -18.45 19.18
CA ILE A 862 -1.92 -18.41 18.23
C ILE A 862 -1.94 -19.68 17.36
N CYS A 863 -0.79 -20.07 16.81
CA CYS A 863 -0.68 -21.32 16.04
C CYS A 863 -1.10 -22.54 16.89
N LYS A 864 -0.59 -22.63 18.12
CA LYS A 864 -0.95 -23.70 19.06
C LYS A 864 -2.45 -23.70 19.38
N ALA A 865 -3.05 -22.55 19.62
CA ALA A 865 -4.49 -22.43 19.89
C ALA A 865 -5.34 -22.95 18.72
N LEU A 866 -4.98 -22.61 17.48
CA LEU A 866 -5.63 -23.13 16.26
C LEU A 866 -5.47 -24.65 16.14
N TYR A 867 -4.30 -25.19 16.50
CA TYR A 867 -4.09 -26.65 16.56
C TYR A 867 -4.96 -27.33 17.61
N ASP A 868 -5.07 -26.71 18.78
CA ASP A 868 -5.85 -27.19 19.93
C ASP A 868 -7.38 -27.02 19.74
N GLY A 869 -7.80 -26.38 18.64
CA GLY A 869 -9.21 -26.28 18.23
C GLY A 869 -9.92 -24.98 18.64
N TYR A 870 -9.18 -23.93 19.02
CA TYR A 870 -9.75 -22.59 19.19
C TYR A 870 -10.27 -22.08 17.84
N THR A 871 -11.43 -21.43 17.88
CA THR A 871 -12.00 -20.74 16.72
C THR A 871 -11.34 -19.37 16.51
N VAL A 872 -11.43 -18.85 15.29
CA VAL A 872 -10.96 -17.49 14.96
C VAL A 872 -11.60 -16.44 15.87
N ASP A 873 -12.91 -16.54 16.15
CA ASP A 873 -13.60 -15.60 17.03
C ASP A 873 -13.06 -15.64 18.47
N GLN A 874 -12.82 -16.84 19.02
CA GLN A 874 -12.24 -16.96 20.36
C GLN A 874 -10.85 -16.34 20.45
N ILE A 875 -10.04 -16.47 19.40
CA ILE A 875 -8.71 -15.84 19.36
C ILE A 875 -8.85 -14.33 19.20
N HIS A 876 -9.76 -13.86 18.35
CA HIS A 876 -10.05 -12.43 18.18
C HIS A 876 -10.50 -11.79 19.49
N ASP A 877 -11.44 -12.39 20.21
CA ASP A 877 -11.94 -11.85 21.48
C ASP A 877 -10.87 -11.74 22.57
N LEU A 878 -9.86 -12.63 22.52
CA LEU A 878 -8.72 -12.59 23.44
C LEU A 878 -7.62 -11.64 22.97
N THR A 879 -7.42 -11.49 21.65
CA THR A 879 -6.24 -10.83 21.11
C THR A 879 -6.50 -9.44 20.55
N ALA A 880 -7.75 -9.17 20.17
CA ALA A 880 -8.21 -8.08 19.32
C ALA A 880 -7.53 -8.01 17.92
N ILE A 881 -6.80 -9.05 17.51
CA ILE A 881 -6.24 -9.15 16.15
C ILE A 881 -7.39 -9.33 15.16
N ASP A 882 -7.41 -8.57 14.06
CA ASP A 882 -8.50 -8.62 13.09
C ASP A 882 -8.73 -10.05 12.56
N ARG A 883 -10.00 -10.46 12.45
CA ARG A 883 -10.40 -11.81 12.02
C ARG A 883 -9.84 -12.17 10.65
N TRP A 884 -9.63 -11.21 9.76
CA TRP A 884 -9.07 -11.48 8.44
C TRP A 884 -7.68 -12.11 8.55
N PHE A 885 -6.78 -11.51 9.35
CA PHE A 885 -5.45 -12.08 9.57
C PHE A 885 -5.54 -13.46 10.21
N LEU A 886 -6.41 -13.64 11.21
CA LEU A 886 -6.58 -14.92 11.90
C LEU A 886 -7.12 -16.03 10.98
N HIS A 887 -8.01 -15.71 10.03
CA HIS A 887 -8.46 -16.66 9.01
C HIS A 887 -7.33 -17.08 8.05
N LYS A 888 -6.43 -16.15 7.72
CA LYS A 888 -5.23 -16.46 6.94
C LYS A 888 -4.27 -17.39 7.73
N LEU A 889 -4.10 -17.15 9.03
CA LEU A 889 -3.34 -18.05 9.91
C LEU A 889 -3.97 -19.46 10.02
N ASP A 890 -5.29 -19.55 10.17
CA ASP A 890 -5.99 -20.84 10.19
C ASP A 890 -5.85 -21.59 8.85
N SER A 891 -5.82 -20.85 7.72
CA SER A 891 -5.57 -21.45 6.40
C SER A 891 -4.19 -22.11 6.31
N ILE A 892 -3.17 -21.52 6.91
CA ILE A 892 -1.83 -22.14 7.02
C ILE A 892 -1.91 -23.44 7.86
N VAL A 893 -2.56 -23.41 9.02
CA VAL A 893 -2.72 -24.60 9.87
C VAL A 893 -3.48 -25.72 9.14
N ASN A 894 -4.50 -25.37 8.38
CA ASN A 894 -5.28 -26.33 7.60
C ASN A 894 -4.48 -26.92 6.43
N MET A 895 -3.61 -26.13 5.78
CA MET A 895 -2.67 -26.64 4.78
C MET A 895 -1.67 -27.64 5.37
N ASP A 896 -1.08 -27.33 6.54
CA ASP A 896 -0.16 -28.26 7.22
C ASP A 896 -0.86 -29.57 7.59
N ARG A 897 -2.07 -29.49 8.17
CA ARG A 897 -2.92 -30.66 8.46
C ARG A 897 -3.19 -31.48 7.20
N SER A 898 -3.48 -30.82 6.07
CA SER A 898 -3.70 -31.50 4.80
C SER A 898 -2.45 -32.20 4.30
N LEU A 899 -1.28 -31.54 4.34
CA LEU A 899 -0.01 -32.12 3.89
C LEU A 899 0.35 -33.38 4.68
N ARG A 900 0.11 -33.40 5.99
CA ARG A 900 0.34 -34.56 6.86
C ARG A 900 -0.50 -35.80 6.53
N THR A 901 -1.52 -35.67 5.69
CA THR A 901 -2.31 -36.83 5.23
C THR A 901 -1.71 -37.55 4.03
N PHE A 902 -0.65 -37.00 3.44
CA PHE A 902 -0.01 -37.54 2.24
C PHE A 902 1.41 -38.09 2.53
N THR A 903 1.92 -38.89 1.60
CA THR A 903 3.32 -39.29 1.49
C THR A 903 3.96 -38.65 0.24
N ARG A 904 5.26 -38.89 0.02
CA ARG A 904 5.97 -38.48 -1.20
C ARG A 904 5.23 -38.87 -2.47
N GLU A 905 4.71 -40.08 -2.52
CA GLU A 905 4.06 -40.67 -3.71
C GLU A 905 2.62 -40.19 -3.88
N SER A 906 1.90 -39.92 -2.78
CA SER A 906 0.47 -39.62 -2.82
C SER A 906 0.14 -38.13 -2.86
N VAL A 907 1.08 -37.25 -2.49
CA VAL A 907 0.82 -35.81 -2.44
C VAL A 907 0.55 -35.27 -3.85
N PRO A 908 -0.59 -34.60 -4.13
CA PRO A 908 -0.85 -34.00 -5.44
C PRO A 908 0.10 -32.83 -5.74
N SER A 909 0.39 -32.58 -7.02
CA SER A 909 1.24 -31.45 -7.43
C SER A 909 0.63 -30.11 -7.03
N GLU A 910 -0.68 -29.98 -7.20
CA GLU A 910 -1.46 -28.79 -6.83
C GLU A 910 -1.35 -28.49 -5.33
N ASN A 911 -1.40 -29.50 -4.45
CA ASN A 911 -1.24 -29.30 -3.02
C ASN A 911 0.17 -28.80 -2.65
N LEU A 912 1.21 -29.29 -3.30
CA LEU A 912 2.57 -28.77 -3.11
C LEU A 912 2.68 -27.33 -3.60
N GLU A 913 2.14 -27.02 -4.77
CA GLU A 913 2.15 -25.67 -5.34
C GLU A 913 1.40 -24.69 -4.43
N LEU A 914 0.21 -25.04 -3.95
CA LEU A 914 -0.58 -24.25 -3.00
C LEU A 914 0.17 -24.05 -1.68
N ALA A 915 0.86 -25.07 -1.17
CA ALA A 915 1.69 -24.93 0.02
C ALA A 915 2.83 -23.92 -0.18
N LYS A 916 3.53 -23.97 -1.33
CA LYS A 916 4.58 -23.01 -1.65
C LYS A 916 4.04 -21.59 -1.85
N LYS A 917 2.90 -21.44 -2.54
CA LYS A 917 2.16 -20.17 -2.68
C LYS A 917 1.67 -19.59 -1.36
N ALA A 918 1.47 -20.42 -0.34
CA ALA A 918 1.17 -20.04 1.03
C ALA A 918 2.43 -19.86 1.92
N GLY A 919 3.64 -19.93 1.36
CA GLY A 919 4.89 -19.66 2.07
C GLY A 919 5.52 -20.83 2.82
N PHE A 920 5.06 -22.06 2.63
CA PHE A 920 5.68 -23.24 3.26
C PHE A 920 7.10 -23.47 2.75
N SER A 921 8.05 -23.61 3.67
CA SER A 921 9.42 -24.05 3.33
C SER A 921 9.45 -25.53 2.96
N ASP A 922 10.47 -25.93 2.19
CA ASP A 922 10.76 -27.33 1.87
C ASP A 922 11.01 -28.12 3.17
N LYS A 923 11.52 -27.47 4.22
CA LYS A 923 11.66 -28.04 5.57
C LYS A 923 10.32 -28.34 6.25
N GLN A 924 9.34 -27.43 6.21
CA GLN A 924 7.99 -27.67 6.75
C GLN A 924 7.29 -28.79 5.98
N ILE A 925 7.36 -28.76 4.64
CA ILE A 925 6.79 -29.81 3.78
C ILE A 925 7.45 -31.15 4.06
N GLY A 926 8.78 -31.17 4.22
CA GLY A 926 9.53 -32.37 4.58
C GLY A 926 9.04 -32.97 5.89
N LYS A 927 8.85 -32.16 6.94
CA LYS A 927 8.27 -32.63 8.21
C LYS A 927 6.84 -33.15 8.06
N ALA A 928 6.01 -32.50 7.25
CA ALA A 928 4.63 -32.94 7.04
C ALA A 928 4.56 -34.29 6.29
N LEU A 929 5.45 -34.51 5.32
CA LEU A 929 5.51 -35.71 4.48
C LEU A 929 6.48 -36.79 5.00
N ASN A 930 7.13 -36.55 6.14
CA ASN A 930 8.18 -37.40 6.71
C ASN A 930 9.38 -37.63 5.77
N LEU A 931 9.88 -36.54 5.18
CA LEU A 931 11.04 -36.45 4.30
C LEU A 931 12.10 -35.52 4.87
N THR A 932 13.34 -35.63 4.36
CA THR A 932 14.37 -34.61 4.61
C THR A 932 14.06 -33.32 3.82
N GLU A 933 14.64 -32.19 4.21
CA GLU A 933 14.54 -30.94 3.46
C GLU A 933 15.06 -31.10 2.02
N ALA A 934 16.15 -31.85 1.83
CA ALA A 934 16.72 -32.14 0.51
C ALA A 934 15.77 -32.98 -0.35
N ASP A 935 15.17 -34.04 0.19
CA ASP A 935 14.20 -34.87 -0.52
C ASP A 935 12.93 -34.10 -0.89
N SER A 936 12.52 -33.17 -0.02
CA SER A 936 11.38 -32.26 -0.23
C SER A 936 11.67 -31.25 -1.35
N ARG A 937 12.86 -30.61 -1.34
CA ARG A 937 13.33 -29.76 -2.43
C ARG A 937 13.37 -30.54 -3.75
N GLN A 938 13.94 -31.74 -3.74
CA GLN A 938 14.00 -32.60 -4.92
C GLN A 938 12.59 -32.92 -5.45
N LEU A 939 11.66 -33.30 -4.58
CA LEU A 939 10.27 -33.58 -4.95
C LEU A 939 9.60 -32.38 -5.63
N ARG A 940 9.81 -31.17 -5.08
CA ARG A 940 9.27 -29.93 -5.64
C ARG A 940 9.85 -29.65 -7.04
N LEU A 941 11.17 -29.81 -7.19
CA LEU A 941 11.89 -29.58 -8.46
C LEU A 941 11.53 -30.61 -9.53
N GLU A 942 11.34 -31.88 -9.17
CA GLU A 942 10.84 -32.96 -10.05
C GLU A 942 9.47 -32.61 -10.67
N ARG A 943 8.69 -31.77 -9.99
CA ARG A 943 7.38 -31.28 -10.43
C ARG A 943 7.42 -29.88 -11.05
N SER A 944 8.63 -29.36 -11.30
CA SER A 944 8.85 -28.02 -11.88
C SER A 944 8.20 -26.87 -11.10
N ILE A 945 7.99 -27.04 -9.79
CA ILE A 945 7.48 -25.98 -8.93
C ILE A 945 8.69 -25.16 -8.50
N LYS A 946 8.85 -23.95 -9.03
CA LYS A 946 9.94 -23.01 -8.71
C LYS A 946 9.37 -21.63 -8.39
N PRO A 947 10.05 -20.82 -7.56
CA PRO A 947 9.66 -19.44 -7.40
C PRO A 947 10.04 -18.64 -8.65
N TRP A 948 9.35 -17.52 -8.84
CA TRP A 948 9.59 -16.52 -9.87
C TRP A 948 10.24 -15.30 -9.24
N VAL A 949 11.07 -14.59 -10.00
CA VAL A 949 11.75 -13.38 -9.52
C VAL A 949 10.99 -12.17 -10.05
N LYS A 950 10.56 -11.29 -9.15
CA LYS A 950 9.77 -10.10 -9.45
C LYS A 950 10.51 -8.84 -9.02
N GLN A 951 10.31 -7.75 -9.76
CA GLN A 951 10.84 -6.43 -9.44
C GLN A 951 9.91 -5.65 -8.51
N ILE A 952 10.51 -4.82 -7.68
CA ILE A 952 9.87 -3.72 -6.95
C ILE A 952 10.07 -2.47 -7.79
N ASP A 953 9.00 -2.00 -8.42
CA ASP A 953 9.06 -0.92 -9.42
C ASP A 953 8.36 0.38 -9.00
N THR A 954 7.86 0.44 -7.76
CA THR A 954 7.07 1.54 -7.17
C THR A 954 5.68 1.77 -7.79
N MET A 955 5.34 1.13 -8.91
CA MET A 955 4.20 1.52 -9.78
C MET A 955 3.35 0.31 -10.24
N ALA A 956 3.46 -0.85 -9.56
CA ALA A 956 2.74 -2.08 -9.91
C ALA A 956 2.80 -2.43 -11.42
N ALA A 957 3.99 -2.30 -12.01
CA ALA A 957 4.31 -2.50 -13.43
C ALA A 957 3.71 -1.50 -14.44
N GLU A 958 3.03 -0.43 -14.00
CA GLU A 958 2.54 0.64 -14.89
C GLU A 958 3.67 1.24 -15.73
N TYR A 959 4.83 1.49 -15.11
CA TYR A 959 6.07 1.87 -15.77
C TYR A 959 7.17 0.82 -15.52
N PRO A 960 8.03 0.54 -16.50
CA PRO A 960 9.12 -0.43 -16.32
C PRO A 960 10.21 0.13 -15.38
N ALA A 961 10.62 -0.68 -14.41
CA ALA A 961 11.78 -0.36 -13.57
C ALA A 961 13.10 -0.40 -14.36
N LYS A 962 14.03 0.48 -13.98
CA LYS A 962 15.43 0.48 -14.43
C LYS A 962 16.38 -0.08 -13.38
N THR A 963 15.89 -0.35 -12.17
CA THR A 963 16.63 -0.96 -11.08
C THR A 963 16.29 -2.45 -10.97
N ASN A 964 17.20 -3.22 -10.37
CA ASN A 964 16.96 -4.63 -10.04
C ASN A 964 16.81 -4.77 -8.53
N TYR A 965 15.75 -4.17 -8.00
CA TYR A 965 15.30 -4.42 -6.62
C TYR A 965 14.26 -5.54 -6.64
N LEU A 966 14.58 -6.69 -6.03
CA LEU A 966 13.96 -7.97 -6.35
C LEU A 966 13.45 -8.70 -5.11
N TYR A 967 12.41 -9.51 -5.32
CA TYR A 967 11.98 -10.56 -4.40
C TYR A 967 11.59 -11.82 -5.19
N SER A 968 11.49 -12.97 -4.52
CA SER A 968 11.03 -14.21 -5.14
C SER A 968 9.60 -14.56 -4.69
N THR A 969 8.77 -15.13 -5.54
CA THR A 969 7.42 -15.57 -5.15
C THR A 969 6.96 -16.78 -5.94
N TYR A 970 6.20 -17.67 -5.30
CA TYR A 970 5.52 -18.77 -6.01
C TYR A 970 4.23 -18.33 -6.70
N ASN A 971 3.75 -17.11 -6.43
CA ASN A 971 2.56 -16.52 -7.02
C ASN A 971 2.92 -15.72 -8.28
N GLY A 972 3.36 -16.43 -9.31
CA GLY A 972 3.70 -15.85 -10.60
C GLY A 972 3.73 -16.88 -11.72
N MET A 973 3.96 -16.41 -12.94
CA MET A 973 4.10 -17.24 -14.16
C MET A 973 5.33 -16.90 -15.01
N GLU A 974 6.05 -15.83 -14.67
CA GLU A 974 7.27 -15.40 -15.36
C GLU A 974 8.23 -14.67 -14.42
N HIS A 975 9.51 -14.60 -14.79
CA HIS A 975 10.49 -13.70 -14.18
C HIS A 975 10.42 -12.31 -14.82
N ASP A 976 10.71 -11.27 -14.04
CA ASP A 976 10.78 -9.90 -14.57
C ASP A 976 12.11 -9.55 -15.25
N LEU A 977 13.11 -10.41 -15.11
CA LEU A 977 14.45 -10.20 -15.63
C LEU A 977 15.02 -11.45 -16.31
N THR A 978 16.07 -11.23 -17.08
CA THR A 978 16.92 -12.27 -17.68
C THR A 978 18.13 -12.55 -16.79
N PHE A 979 18.60 -13.79 -16.74
CA PHE A 979 19.68 -14.23 -15.84
C PHE A 979 21.02 -14.46 -16.58
N ASN A 980 21.57 -13.39 -17.15
CA ASN A 980 22.79 -13.44 -17.96
C ASN A 980 24.03 -12.83 -17.26
N ASP A 981 23.88 -12.23 -16.07
CA ASP A 981 24.96 -11.50 -15.41
C ASP A 981 25.97 -12.43 -14.70
N HIS A 982 25.53 -13.62 -14.27
CA HIS A 982 26.35 -14.61 -13.54
C HIS A 982 27.13 -14.00 -12.37
N GLY A 983 26.53 -13.03 -11.68
CA GLY A 983 27.21 -12.18 -10.69
C GLY A 983 27.71 -12.93 -9.46
N THR A 984 28.67 -12.32 -8.77
CA THR A 984 29.18 -12.76 -7.47
C THR A 984 28.13 -12.47 -6.40
N MET A 985 27.72 -13.49 -5.67
CA MET A 985 26.74 -13.37 -4.59
C MET A 985 27.39 -12.93 -3.28
N VAL A 986 26.82 -11.92 -2.63
CA VAL A 986 27.21 -11.46 -1.28
C VAL A 986 26.02 -11.61 -0.36
N LEU A 987 26.15 -12.43 0.68
CA LEU A 987 25.12 -12.57 1.71
C LEU A 987 25.26 -11.46 2.76
N GLY A 988 24.13 -10.87 3.16
CA GLY A 988 24.06 -9.92 4.26
C GLY A 988 23.97 -10.58 5.64
N CYS A 989 23.74 -9.78 6.68
CA CYS A 989 23.77 -10.21 8.08
C CYS A 989 22.43 -10.72 8.64
N GLY A 990 21.30 -10.48 7.97
CA GLY A 990 19.97 -10.71 8.56
C GLY A 990 19.63 -9.67 9.65
N PRO A 991 18.63 -9.92 10.52
CA PRO A 991 18.21 -8.95 11.52
C PRO A 991 19.31 -8.69 12.54
N TYR A 992 19.48 -7.42 12.91
CA TYR A 992 20.34 -7.08 14.04
C TYR A 992 19.83 -7.71 15.33
N HIS A 993 20.79 -8.12 16.16
CA HIS A 993 20.57 -8.68 17.47
C HIS A 993 21.84 -8.57 18.32
N ILE A 994 21.79 -8.95 19.60
CA ILE A 994 22.94 -8.75 20.50
C ILE A 994 24.09 -9.65 20.07
N GLY A 995 25.17 -9.01 19.58
CA GLY A 995 26.36 -9.66 19.05
C GLY A 995 26.45 -9.70 17.52
N SER A 996 25.44 -9.18 16.81
CA SER A 996 25.47 -8.97 15.36
C SER A 996 24.72 -7.69 15.00
N SER A 997 25.47 -6.63 14.72
CA SER A 997 24.94 -5.29 14.46
C SER A 997 25.51 -4.71 13.16
N VAL A 998 25.49 -3.37 13.03
CA VAL A 998 25.85 -2.63 11.81
C VAL A 998 27.26 -2.88 11.30
N GLU A 999 28.19 -3.34 12.15
CA GLU A 999 29.54 -3.73 11.72
C GLU A 999 29.53 -4.78 10.61
N PHE A 1000 28.57 -5.69 10.58
CA PHE A 1000 28.45 -6.69 9.51
C PHE A 1000 27.85 -6.10 8.23
N ASP A 1001 27.02 -5.06 8.35
CA ASP A 1001 26.55 -4.29 7.20
C ASP A 1001 27.70 -3.50 6.56
N TRP A 1002 28.58 -2.92 7.39
CA TRP A 1002 29.82 -2.28 6.93
C TRP A 1002 30.72 -3.24 6.15
N CYS A 1003 30.90 -4.47 6.64
CA CYS A 1003 31.65 -5.50 5.93
C CYS A 1003 31.01 -5.85 4.58
N ALA A 1004 29.69 -6.05 4.55
CA ALA A 1004 28.95 -6.37 3.33
C ALA A 1004 29.06 -5.24 2.29
N VAL A 1005 28.80 -3.99 2.68
CA VAL A 1005 28.89 -2.83 1.79
C VAL A 1005 30.30 -2.65 1.26
N SER A 1006 31.33 -2.84 2.09
CA SER A 1006 32.73 -2.75 1.66
C SER A 1006 33.04 -3.83 0.61
N ALA A 1007 32.62 -5.07 0.83
CA ALA A 1007 32.79 -6.15 -0.15
C ALA A 1007 32.06 -5.86 -1.47
N ILE A 1008 30.82 -5.38 -1.41
CA ILE A 1008 30.01 -5.01 -2.58
C ILE A 1008 30.71 -3.91 -3.39
N ARG A 1009 31.16 -2.85 -2.74
CA ARG A 1009 31.84 -1.72 -3.39
C ARG A 1009 33.16 -2.16 -4.00
N THR A 1010 33.98 -2.95 -3.30
CA THR A 1010 35.22 -3.50 -3.86
C THR A 1010 34.96 -4.37 -5.09
N LEU A 1011 33.94 -5.24 -5.06
CA LEU A 1011 33.58 -6.06 -6.22
C LEU A 1011 33.18 -5.19 -7.43
N ARG A 1012 32.40 -4.13 -7.19
CA ARG A 1012 31.98 -3.18 -8.23
C ARG A 1012 33.17 -2.41 -8.80
N GLU A 1013 34.09 -1.93 -7.96
CA GLU A 1013 35.34 -1.27 -8.39
C GLU A 1013 36.21 -2.18 -9.25
N LEU A 1014 36.21 -3.48 -8.96
CA LEU A 1014 36.88 -4.51 -9.76
C LEU A 1014 36.10 -4.92 -11.03
N GLY A 1015 34.94 -4.31 -11.29
CA GLY A 1015 34.11 -4.57 -12.46
C GLY A 1015 33.30 -5.87 -12.39
N HIS A 1016 33.16 -6.48 -11.22
CA HIS A 1016 32.32 -7.66 -11.04
C HIS A 1016 30.85 -7.28 -10.85
N LYS A 1017 29.96 -8.03 -11.52
CA LYS A 1017 28.52 -7.99 -11.24
C LYS A 1017 28.22 -8.57 -9.87
N THR A 1018 27.32 -7.93 -9.13
CA THR A 1018 27.02 -8.26 -7.74
C THR A 1018 25.56 -8.67 -7.55
N VAL A 1019 25.35 -9.77 -6.81
CA VAL A 1019 24.03 -10.26 -6.37
C VAL A 1019 24.00 -10.19 -4.85
N VAL A 1020 23.21 -9.31 -4.26
CA VAL A 1020 23.11 -9.17 -2.81
C VAL A 1020 21.84 -9.83 -2.31
N VAL A 1021 21.95 -10.61 -1.23
CA VAL A 1021 20.79 -11.21 -0.55
C VAL A 1021 20.82 -10.78 0.91
N ASN A 1022 19.79 -10.07 1.37
CA ASN A 1022 19.61 -9.69 2.77
C ASN A 1022 18.13 -9.39 3.04
N HIS A 1023 17.71 -9.37 4.30
CA HIS A 1023 16.31 -9.11 4.68
C HIS A 1023 16.14 -8.19 5.89
N ASN A 1024 17.18 -7.43 6.22
CA ASN A 1024 17.13 -6.41 7.25
C ASN A 1024 16.81 -5.04 6.60
N PRO A 1025 15.66 -4.41 6.91
CA PRO A 1025 15.27 -3.17 6.28
C PRO A 1025 16.08 -1.95 6.78
N GLU A 1026 16.82 -2.09 7.87
CA GLU A 1026 17.60 -1.02 8.49
C GLU A 1026 18.99 -0.82 7.82
N THR A 1027 19.35 -1.64 6.83
CA THR A 1027 20.73 -1.69 6.30
C THR A 1027 20.97 -0.84 5.06
N VAL A 1028 22.23 -0.43 4.90
CA VAL A 1028 22.74 0.16 3.66
C VAL A 1028 23.00 -0.92 2.61
N SER A 1029 23.36 -2.16 2.99
CA SER A 1029 23.51 -3.26 2.02
C SER A 1029 22.21 -3.59 1.27
N THR A 1030 21.04 -3.29 1.83
CA THR A 1030 19.74 -3.43 1.16
C THR A 1030 19.32 -2.17 0.38
N ASP A 1031 20.28 -1.34 0.01
CA ASP A 1031 20.07 -0.24 -0.93
C ASP A 1031 20.38 -0.73 -2.35
N PHE A 1032 19.38 -0.68 -3.24
CA PHE A 1032 19.53 -1.18 -4.61
C PHE A 1032 20.57 -0.38 -5.41
N ASP A 1033 20.95 0.82 -4.97
CA ASP A 1033 22.03 1.59 -5.60
C ASP A 1033 23.41 0.97 -5.36
N GLU A 1034 23.60 0.18 -4.30
CA GLU A 1034 24.91 -0.37 -3.92
C GLU A 1034 25.32 -1.59 -4.76
N CYS A 1035 24.38 -2.30 -5.37
CA CYS A 1035 24.66 -3.53 -6.13
C CYS A 1035 23.95 -3.59 -7.50
N ASP A 1036 24.28 -4.59 -8.33
CA ASP A 1036 23.62 -4.76 -9.64
C ASP A 1036 22.25 -5.46 -9.53
N ARG A 1037 22.10 -6.36 -8.55
CA ARG A 1037 20.86 -7.06 -8.23
C ARG A 1037 20.73 -7.21 -6.72
N LEU A 1038 19.68 -6.62 -6.15
CA LEU A 1038 19.34 -6.75 -4.74
C LEU A 1038 18.14 -7.67 -4.58
N TYR A 1039 18.32 -8.80 -3.93
CA TYR A 1039 17.24 -9.66 -3.47
C TYR A 1039 16.92 -9.37 -2.00
N PHE A 1040 15.76 -8.79 -1.73
CA PHE A 1040 15.24 -8.65 -0.38
C PHE A 1040 14.60 -9.97 0.06
N GLU A 1041 15.43 -10.93 0.48
CA GLU A 1041 15.05 -12.34 0.59
C GLU A 1041 15.67 -13.09 1.77
N GLU A 1042 15.08 -14.26 2.04
CA GLU A 1042 15.40 -15.13 3.16
C GLU A 1042 16.84 -15.67 3.04
N LEU A 1043 17.62 -15.60 4.13
CA LEU A 1043 18.96 -16.21 4.22
C LEU A 1043 18.86 -17.67 4.68
N SER A 1044 18.03 -18.47 4.01
CA SER A 1044 17.93 -19.91 4.23
C SER A 1044 18.57 -20.68 3.09
N LEU A 1045 18.96 -21.94 3.36
CA LEU A 1045 19.56 -22.81 2.36
C LEU A 1045 18.66 -22.93 1.13
N GLU A 1046 17.35 -23.16 1.33
CA GLU A 1046 16.37 -23.24 0.24
C GLU A 1046 16.40 -22.01 -0.67
N ARG A 1047 16.28 -20.81 -0.10
CA ARG A 1047 16.14 -19.58 -0.89
C ARG A 1047 17.45 -19.12 -1.50
N VAL A 1048 18.57 -19.27 -0.78
CA VAL A 1048 19.90 -18.97 -1.32
C VAL A 1048 20.21 -19.89 -2.50
N LEU A 1049 19.87 -21.19 -2.42
CA LEU A 1049 20.00 -22.11 -3.57
C LEU A 1049 19.07 -21.73 -4.73
N ASP A 1050 17.81 -21.39 -4.45
CA ASP A 1050 16.88 -20.92 -5.49
C ASP A 1050 17.47 -19.73 -6.27
N ILE A 1051 18.01 -18.72 -5.58
CA ILE A 1051 18.59 -17.54 -6.22
C ILE A 1051 19.91 -17.88 -6.92
N TYR A 1052 20.81 -18.60 -6.25
CA TYR A 1052 22.14 -18.93 -6.79
C TYR A 1052 22.04 -19.75 -8.07
N GLU A 1053 21.17 -20.77 -8.08
CA GLU A 1053 20.92 -21.62 -9.25
C GLU A 1053 20.23 -20.84 -10.38
N GLN A 1054 19.28 -19.96 -10.05
CA GLN A 1054 18.54 -19.17 -11.03
C GLN A 1054 19.41 -18.09 -11.69
N GLU A 1055 20.27 -17.42 -10.91
CA GLU A 1055 21.27 -16.47 -11.39
C GLU A 1055 22.45 -17.14 -12.11
N ALA A 1056 22.64 -18.44 -11.88
CA ALA A 1056 23.86 -19.16 -12.21
C ALA A 1056 25.09 -18.35 -11.74
N SER A 1057 25.06 -17.91 -10.48
CA SER A 1057 26.08 -17.05 -9.87
C SER A 1057 27.45 -17.71 -9.89
N TYR A 1058 28.49 -16.94 -10.25
CA TYR A 1058 29.86 -17.46 -10.36
C TYR A 1058 30.42 -17.99 -9.03
N THR A 1059 30.19 -17.25 -7.93
CA THR A 1059 30.68 -17.60 -6.60
C THR A 1059 29.81 -16.95 -5.52
N VAL A 1060 29.95 -17.40 -4.27
CA VAL A 1060 29.28 -16.83 -3.09
C VAL A 1060 30.30 -16.45 -2.02
N PHE A 1061 30.19 -15.23 -1.51
CA PHE A 1061 30.93 -14.75 -0.36
C PHE A 1061 30.10 -14.99 0.89
N LEU A 1062 30.62 -15.83 1.78
CA LEU A 1062 30.08 -16.06 3.12
C LEU A 1062 30.87 -15.21 4.12
N GLN A 1063 30.18 -14.58 5.07
CA GLN A 1063 30.77 -13.62 6.01
C GLN A 1063 31.62 -14.25 7.15
N ASN A 1064 32.23 -15.43 6.93
CA ASN A 1064 33.02 -16.15 7.95
C ASN A 1064 34.52 -15.85 7.88
#